data_AF-A0A6G8KUX6-F1
#
_entry.id   AF-A0A6G8KUX6-F1
#
_cell.length_a   1.000
_cell.length_b   1.000
_cell.length_c   1.000
_cell.angle_alpha   90.00
_cell.angle_beta   90.00
_cell.angle_gamma   90.00
#
_symmetry.space_group_name_H-M   'P 1'
#
loop_
_entity.id
_entity.type
_entity.pdbx_description
1 polymer ?
#
loop_
_entity_poly.entity_id
_entity_poly.type
_entity_poly.pdbx_seq_one_letter_code
_entity_poly.pdbx_strand_id
1 'polypeptide(L)'
;MAHMTPLHDLAARCGISPVTRDDDGTQRPVPEAVLIGLLEALGVAATTDDDVAASLQQLADDEVRRGLPRCVTMRAGAPEGVPVHVREGAPYRLLIETEDGAVLPVEAIGEATATTSVMVDGTPQLRQCRTAVLPEGLPTGYHTLVLTDGDAEHRCPLIVAPAATPGPGSRAGQAGDARERMWGLCADLYAIRSHRSWGVGDFGDLSDLVIAAADRGADFIRLGPIHALPIRETNVKSSKASPLGTPSPYVPSSRVAIDPIYLRIEDVREIGHVPAAQREAIQSLGRGWGRPNAAAEPIPRAKVLGDKLAALRILYSMPPTPTRRRLFADFCRQAPESLKRWALMSAAAAHYATGRNPDAWREKMPHPHSRTAAEFSEEHRTDVEFWLWTQFLAVEQLRQVKAVAAQVGMRVGLITDIAPGISAEGGDWWAGLPGEDADSGGQSLYLDGIERRDGSASSGDAALRPWNPQLLAADGYTAVRDMLRTAAAGAGAISIERFSSLGRQRWAVTDAEEDAWAEVDLGSEAIDAVLALESERLGLDILSTTSVWEDPELRHSFADGTAPVETIAVLTSPTHTPLASYINLGDIEAAQKHKALDGDVHQLTSDARTARQEVLKEAAELGALAPTETMVGTIDEPWPVVAGLHTYLGQLNAAYLGASLMDIVGQVAPPHIPGAGESHPNWSVVLQDANAQAVLIEELDQHPGFAQIANTLSEQVSGGLRLEATEPAAGFAADTGSTAADELQADAGEGASRSERQTTGSTAASARTREEDR
;
A
#
# COMPACT_ATOMS: atom_id res chain seq x y z
N MET A 1 27.01 11.01 -28.91
CA MET A 1 27.32 10.93 -27.47
C MET A 1 27.60 12.34 -27.00
N ALA A 2 26.70 12.93 -26.20
CA ALA A 2 26.95 14.23 -25.60
C ALA A 2 28.23 14.14 -24.73
N HIS A 3 29.09 15.16 -24.76
CA HIS A 3 30.24 15.21 -23.87
C HIS A 3 29.74 15.27 -22.41
N MET A 4 30.12 14.29 -21.58
CA MET A 4 29.88 14.36 -20.13
C MET A 4 30.71 15.51 -19.56
N THR A 5 30.04 16.50 -18.99
CA THR A 5 30.65 17.61 -18.27
C THR A 5 30.99 17.18 -16.84
N PRO A 6 31.84 17.91 -16.10
CA PRO A 6 32.05 17.66 -14.67
C PRO A 6 30.74 17.66 -13.85
N LEU A 7 29.77 18.53 -14.21
CA LEU A 7 28.44 18.54 -13.58
C LEU A 7 27.67 17.25 -13.85
N HIS A 8 27.74 16.69 -15.07
CA HIS A 8 27.13 15.39 -15.37
C HIS A 8 27.76 14.24 -14.58
N ASP A 9 29.10 14.24 -14.38
CA ASP A 9 29.77 13.25 -13.52
C ASP A 9 29.34 13.40 -12.06
N LEU A 10 29.27 14.64 -11.55
CA LEU A 10 28.82 14.92 -10.19
C LEU A 10 27.37 14.43 -9.96
N ALA A 11 26.45 14.75 -10.89
CA ALA A 11 25.07 14.28 -10.85
C ALA A 11 24.99 12.74 -10.84
N ALA A 12 25.71 12.09 -11.76
CA ALA A 12 25.71 10.62 -11.87
C ALA A 12 26.23 9.94 -10.59
N ARG A 13 27.28 10.47 -9.95
CA ARG A 13 27.81 9.96 -8.67
C ARG A 13 26.83 10.13 -7.50
N CYS A 14 25.90 11.07 -7.60
CA CYS A 14 24.82 11.27 -6.64
C CYS A 14 23.55 10.47 -6.98
N GLY A 15 23.57 9.63 -8.02
CA GLY A 15 22.42 8.84 -8.46
C GLY A 15 21.44 9.59 -9.35
N ILE A 16 21.76 10.82 -9.79
CA ILE A 16 20.92 11.63 -10.69
C ILE A 16 21.36 11.36 -12.13
N SER A 17 20.45 10.87 -12.97
CA SER A 17 20.72 10.65 -14.38
C SER A 17 20.89 12.01 -15.09
N PRO A 18 22.01 12.25 -15.80
CA PRO A 18 22.22 13.48 -16.56
C PRO A 18 21.42 13.52 -17.88
N VAL A 19 20.74 12.43 -18.21
CA VAL A 19 19.90 12.30 -19.41
C VAL A 19 18.54 11.74 -19.03
N THR A 20 17.48 12.28 -19.61
CA THR A 20 16.14 11.70 -19.56
C THR A 20 15.90 10.87 -20.82
N ARG A 21 14.97 9.92 -20.69
CA ARG A 21 14.40 9.22 -21.84
C ARG A 21 12.91 9.54 -21.87
N ASP A 22 12.46 10.08 -22.98
CA ASP A 22 11.05 10.35 -23.25
C ASP A 22 10.30 9.06 -23.52
N ASP A 23 8.97 9.13 -23.47
CA ASP A 23 8.11 7.96 -23.68
C ASP A 23 8.23 7.41 -25.12
N ASP A 24 8.72 8.19 -26.10
CA ASP A 24 9.05 7.75 -27.45
C ASP A 24 10.45 7.10 -27.59
N GLY A 25 11.17 6.96 -26.46
CA GLY A 25 12.52 6.41 -26.39
C GLY A 25 13.65 7.40 -26.69
N THR A 26 13.33 8.64 -27.07
CA THR A 26 14.32 9.70 -27.35
C THR A 26 15.05 10.09 -26.07
N GLN A 27 16.38 10.16 -26.13
CA GLN A 27 17.18 10.66 -25.01
C GLN A 27 17.42 12.16 -25.12
N ARG A 28 17.15 12.90 -24.05
CA ARG A 28 17.41 14.34 -23.94
C ARG A 28 18.34 14.61 -22.75
N PRO A 29 19.28 15.58 -22.86
CA PRO A 29 20.05 16.01 -21.69
C PRO A 29 19.14 16.71 -20.69
N VAL A 30 19.37 16.47 -19.41
CA VAL A 30 18.69 17.22 -18.33
C VAL A 30 19.23 18.65 -18.31
N PRO A 31 18.38 19.69 -18.19
CA PRO A 31 18.84 21.06 -18.04
C PRO A 31 19.76 21.22 -16.81
N GLU A 32 20.88 21.95 -16.94
CA GLU A 32 21.85 22.13 -15.85
C GLU A 32 21.22 22.71 -14.58
N ALA A 33 20.26 23.63 -14.71
CA ALA A 33 19.53 24.19 -13.56
C ALA A 33 18.79 23.13 -12.74
N VAL A 34 18.24 22.09 -13.38
CA VAL A 34 17.60 20.96 -12.69
C VAL A 34 18.66 20.15 -11.95
N LEU A 35 19.79 19.83 -12.60
CA LEU A 35 20.87 19.09 -11.96
C LEU A 35 21.42 19.82 -10.73
N ILE A 36 21.65 21.14 -10.85
CA ILE A 36 22.13 21.98 -9.74
C ILE A 36 21.11 21.99 -8.60
N GLY A 37 19.82 22.23 -8.88
CA GLY A 37 18.80 22.26 -7.83
C GLY A 37 18.61 20.92 -7.11
N LEU A 38 18.68 19.80 -7.84
CA LEU A 38 18.63 18.46 -7.24
C LEU A 38 19.88 18.16 -6.40
N LEU A 39 21.07 18.56 -6.86
CA LEU A 39 22.31 18.43 -6.10
C LEU A 39 22.28 19.28 -4.82
N GLU A 40 21.81 20.53 -4.90
CA GLU A 40 21.65 21.41 -3.74
C GLU A 40 20.66 20.83 -2.71
N ALA A 41 19.57 20.20 -3.16
CA ALA A 41 18.64 19.50 -2.27
C ALA A 41 19.28 18.29 -1.56
N LEU A 42 20.25 17.63 -2.20
CA LEU A 42 21.10 16.60 -1.57
C LEU A 42 22.24 17.21 -0.71
N GLY A 43 22.32 18.54 -0.61
CA GLY A 43 23.38 19.28 0.10
C GLY A 43 24.74 19.22 -0.59
N VAL A 44 24.76 19.03 -1.91
CA VAL A 44 25.97 19.01 -2.73
C VAL A 44 26.07 20.34 -3.48
N ALA A 45 27.13 21.10 -3.22
CA ALA A 45 27.36 22.39 -3.90
C ALA A 45 27.69 22.16 -5.37
N ALA A 46 26.96 22.83 -6.27
CA ALA A 46 27.10 22.64 -7.72
C ALA A 46 26.89 23.93 -8.54
N THR A 47 26.79 25.09 -7.89
CA THR A 47 26.40 26.34 -8.55
C THR A 47 27.48 26.90 -9.49
N THR A 48 28.76 26.63 -9.22
CA THR A 48 29.91 27.06 -10.03
C THR A 48 30.83 25.91 -10.40
N ASP A 49 31.69 26.07 -11.42
CA ASP A 49 32.68 25.06 -11.80
C ASP A 49 33.63 24.71 -10.64
N ASP A 50 33.99 25.71 -9.82
CA ASP A 50 34.82 25.51 -8.61
C ASP A 50 34.05 24.69 -7.55
N ASP A 51 32.75 24.94 -7.37
CA ASP A 51 31.90 24.13 -6.48
C ASP A 51 31.81 22.69 -6.97
N VAL A 52 31.60 22.48 -8.27
CA VAL A 52 31.52 21.15 -8.88
C VAL A 52 32.82 20.38 -8.68
N ALA A 53 33.97 21.03 -8.95
CA ALA A 53 35.28 20.41 -8.75
C ALA A 53 35.55 20.08 -7.27
N ALA A 54 35.19 20.99 -6.36
CA ALA A 54 35.32 20.78 -4.92
C ALA A 54 34.41 19.64 -4.42
N SER A 55 33.16 19.59 -4.87
CA SER A 55 32.19 18.55 -4.52
C SER A 55 32.60 17.18 -5.06
N LEU A 56 33.13 17.08 -6.28
CA LEU A 56 33.68 15.84 -6.82
C LEU A 56 34.84 15.32 -5.97
N GLN A 57 35.76 16.20 -5.58
CA GLN A 57 36.87 15.84 -4.70
C GLN A 57 36.37 15.44 -3.32
N GLN A 58 35.39 16.15 -2.76
CA GLN A 58 34.79 15.84 -1.46
C GLN A 58 34.10 14.47 -1.48
N LEU A 59 33.33 14.14 -2.51
CA LEU A 59 32.68 12.82 -2.64
C LEU A 59 33.72 11.69 -2.70
N ALA A 60 34.80 11.88 -3.46
CA ALA A 60 35.89 10.92 -3.54
C ALA A 60 36.61 10.76 -2.18
N ASP A 61 36.91 11.87 -1.51
CA ASP A 61 37.55 11.84 -0.19
C ASP A 61 36.63 11.18 0.86
N ASP A 62 35.32 11.46 0.82
CA ASP A 62 34.34 10.91 1.75
C ASP A 62 34.15 9.40 1.58
N GLU A 63 34.21 8.90 0.35
CA GLU A 63 34.23 7.46 0.07
C GLU A 63 35.44 6.79 0.73
N VAL A 64 36.63 7.36 0.56
CA VAL A 64 37.87 6.84 1.16
C VAL A 64 37.84 6.97 2.70
N ARG A 65 37.31 8.07 3.24
CA ARG A 65 37.23 8.32 4.69
C ARG A 65 36.27 7.38 5.41
N ARG A 66 35.16 6.99 4.78
CA ARG A 66 34.16 6.09 5.37
C ARG A 66 34.70 4.70 5.67
N GLY A 67 35.75 4.25 4.99
CA GLY A 67 36.33 2.91 5.17
C GLY A 67 35.52 1.80 4.51
N LEU A 68 34.20 1.89 4.55
CA LEU A 68 33.24 0.96 3.93
C LEU A 68 32.22 1.72 3.06
N PRO A 69 31.54 1.03 2.11
CA PRO A 69 30.38 1.58 1.40
C PRO A 69 29.27 1.97 2.37
N ARG A 70 28.33 2.83 1.92
CA ARG A 70 27.17 3.23 2.74
C ARG A 70 26.25 2.06 3.08
N CYS A 71 26.09 1.13 2.15
CA CYS A 71 25.37 -0.12 2.27
C CYS A 71 26.00 -1.12 1.31
N VAL A 72 25.97 -2.41 1.65
CA VAL A 72 26.35 -3.52 0.76
C VAL A 72 25.13 -4.43 0.62
N THR A 73 24.85 -4.91 -0.59
CA THR A 73 23.74 -5.83 -0.86
C THR A 73 24.21 -6.96 -1.72
N MET A 74 23.98 -8.20 -1.29
CA MET A 74 24.40 -9.39 -2.03
C MET A 74 23.28 -10.43 -2.11
N ARG A 75 23.37 -11.35 -3.07
CA ARG A 75 22.49 -12.52 -3.17
C ARG A 75 23.11 -13.71 -2.46
N ALA A 76 22.32 -14.48 -1.73
CA ALA A 76 22.77 -15.70 -1.06
C ALA A 76 23.38 -16.67 -2.09
N GLY A 77 24.57 -17.21 -1.78
CA GLY A 77 25.32 -18.08 -2.69
C GLY A 77 26.07 -17.37 -3.82
N ALA A 78 26.03 -16.03 -3.89
CA ALA A 78 26.80 -15.24 -4.86
C ALA A 78 27.77 -14.31 -4.11
N PRO A 79 29.02 -14.71 -3.87
CA PRO A 79 29.98 -13.89 -3.14
C PRO A 79 30.27 -12.60 -3.90
N GLU A 80 30.40 -11.50 -3.17
CA GLU A 80 30.56 -10.16 -3.72
C GLU A 80 31.87 -9.52 -3.24
N GLY A 81 32.50 -8.76 -4.14
CA GLY A 81 33.69 -7.97 -3.85
C GLY A 81 33.31 -6.60 -3.31
N VAL A 82 33.64 -6.33 -2.05
CA VAL A 82 33.36 -5.07 -1.36
C VAL A 82 34.63 -4.23 -1.30
N PRO A 83 34.62 -2.95 -1.73
CA PRO A 83 35.76 -2.07 -1.54
C PRO A 83 35.91 -1.68 -0.06
N VAL A 84 37.13 -1.70 0.44
CA VAL A 84 37.49 -1.38 1.82
C VAL A 84 38.69 -0.44 1.81
N HIS A 85 38.57 0.68 2.53
CA HIS A 85 39.63 1.68 2.64
C HIS A 85 40.25 1.65 4.04
N VAL A 86 41.53 1.27 4.11
CA VAL A 86 42.28 1.11 5.37
C VAL A 86 43.49 2.03 5.39
N ARG A 87 43.91 2.48 6.57
CA ARG A 87 45.09 3.34 6.72
C ARG A 87 46.35 2.56 6.40
N GLU A 88 47.21 3.16 5.59
CA GLU A 88 48.48 2.55 5.23
C GLU A 88 49.32 2.26 6.48
N GLY A 89 49.78 1.01 6.60
CA GLY A 89 50.61 0.55 7.71
C GLY A 89 49.89 0.31 9.04
N ALA A 90 48.58 0.60 9.14
CA ALA A 90 47.78 0.29 10.31
C ALA A 90 47.27 -1.17 10.25
N PRO A 91 47.15 -1.87 11.40
CA PRO A 91 46.45 -3.14 11.44
C PRO A 91 44.96 -2.92 11.19
N TYR A 92 44.35 -3.81 10.42
CA TYR A 92 42.91 -3.77 10.16
C TYR A 92 42.29 -5.16 10.28
N ARG A 93 40.98 -5.19 10.55
CA ARG A 93 40.16 -6.40 10.59
C ARG A 93 38.77 -6.07 10.07
N LEU A 94 38.24 -6.94 9.21
CA LEU A 94 36.87 -6.86 8.75
C LEU A 94 36.06 -8.03 9.34
N LEU A 95 34.91 -7.69 9.89
CA LEU A 95 33.96 -8.59 10.52
C LEU A 95 32.58 -8.42 9.91
N ILE A 96 31.78 -9.47 9.98
CA ILE A 96 30.34 -9.44 9.75
C ILE A 96 29.67 -9.77 11.07
N GLU A 97 28.87 -8.84 11.58
CA GLU A 97 27.89 -9.11 12.63
C GLU A 97 26.59 -9.54 11.94
N THR A 98 26.22 -10.80 12.07
CA THR A 98 24.99 -11.34 11.48
C THR A 98 23.77 -10.88 12.28
N GLU A 99 22.59 -10.99 11.68
CA GLU A 99 21.32 -10.50 12.27
C GLU A 99 20.99 -11.19 13.60
N ASP A 100 21.37 -12.47 13.73
CA ASP A 100 21.22 -13.28 14.93
C ASP A 100 22.34 -13.05 15.98
N GLY A 101 23.28 -12.16 15.70
CA GLY A 101 24.34 -11.73 16.62
C GLY A 101 25.62 -12.55 16.55
N ALA A 102 25.78 -13.46 15.58
CA ALA A 102 27.07 -14.12 15.34
C ALA A 102 28.09 -13.13 14.74
N VAL A 103 29.38 -13.39 14.95
CA VAL A 103 30.47 -12.54 14.44
C VAL A 103 31.41 -13.39 13.60
N LEU A 104 31.50 -13.08 12.31
CA LEU A 104 32.28 -13.83 11.32
C LEU A 104 33.44 -12.98 10.78
N PRO A 105 34.69 -13.47 10.77
CA PRO A 105 35.79 -12.74 10.14
C PRO A 105 35.71 -12.82 8.61
N VAL A 106 36.10 -11.73 7.94
CA VAL A 106 36.32 -11.72 6.49
C VAL A 106 37.83 -11.81 6.22
N GLU A 107 38.29 -13.01 5.85
CA GLU A 107 39.72 -13.29 5.67
C GLU A 107 40.23 -12.95 4.26
N ALA A 108 39.36 -13.04 3.26
CA ALA A 108 39.71 -12.83 1.85
C ALA A 108 39.75 -11.35 1.49
N ILE A 109 40.79 -10.63 1.95
CA ILE A 109 41.04 -9.23 1.60
C ILE A 109 42.24 -9.15 0.67
N GLY A 110 42.03 -8.64 -0.54
CA GLY A 110 43.04 -8.53 -1.58
C GLY A 110 44.18 -7.54 -1.27
N GLU A 111 45.15 -7.51 -2.17
CA GLU A 111 46.20 -6.50 -2.17
C GLU A 111 45.65 -5.10 -2.42
N ALA A 112 46.41 -4.08 -2.04
CA ALA A 112 46.02 -2.69 -2.27
C ALA A 112 46.00 -2.38 -3.78
N THR A 113 44.88 -1.87 -4.28
CA THR A 113 44.70 -1.51 -5.70
C THR A 113 44.96 -0.04 -5.96
N ALA A 114 44.79 0.82 -4.93
CA ALA A 114 45.06 2.25 -4.98
C ALA A 114 45.45 2.78 -3.60
N THR A 115 46.16 3.92 -3.56
CA THR A 115 46.47 4.66 -2.32
C THR A 115 46.13 6.13 -2.52
N THR A 116 45.32 6.69 -1.63
CA THR A 116 44.84 8.07 -1.69
C THR A 116 45.19 8.79 -0.40
N SER A 117 45.63 10.05 -0.50
CA SER A 117 45.84 10.92 0.66
C SER A 117 44.57 11.70 0.94
N VAL A 118 44.00 11.56 2.14
CA VAL A 118 42.79 12.26 2.57
C VAL A 118 42.97 12.93 3.93
N MET A 119 42.28 14.04 4.17
CA MET A 119 42.32 14.74 5.46
C MET A 119 41.30 14.15 6.43
N VAL A 120 41.76 13.57 7.53
CA VAL A 120 40.92 13.03 8.62
C VAL A 120 41.23 13.83 9.88
N ASP A 121 40.24 14.48 10.47
CA ASP A 121 40.39 15.33 11.67
C ASP A 121 41.54 16.35 11.54
N GLY A 122 41.67 16.97 10.35
CA GLY A 122 42.70 17.96 10.05
C GLY A 122 44.10 17.38 9.84
N THR A 123 44.27 16.06 9.79
CA THR A 123 45.56 15.38 9.56
C THR A 123 45.54 14.58 8.25
N PRO A 124 46.56 14.69 7.38
CA PRO A 124 46.63 13.87 6.17
C PRO A 124 46.90 12.41 6.53
N GLN A 125 46.10 11.51 5.98
CA GLN A 125 46.24 10.06 6.10
C GLN A 125 46.31 9.42 4.71
N LEU A 126 47.27 8.51 4.52
CA LEU A 126 47.31 7.63 3.35
C LEU A 126 46.38 6.44 3.60
N ARG A 127 45.43 6.24 2.69
CA ARG A 127 44.41 5.18 2.75
C ARG A 127 44.54 4.29 1.53
N GLN A 128 44.65 2.99 1.74
CA GLN A 128 44.72 1.97 0.70
C GLN A 128 43.34 1.40 0.42
N CYS A 129 42.92 1.40 -0.85
CA CYS A 129 41.74 0.67 -1.30
C CYS A 129 42.08 -0.80 -1.54
N ARG A 130 41.27 -1.70 -1.02
CA ARG A 130 41.36 -3.16 -1.14
C ARG A 130 39.99 -3.73 -1.45
N THR A 131 39.94 -4.92 -2.05
CA THR A 131 38.67 -5.64 -2.27
C THR A 131 38.58 -6.80 -1.29
N ALA A 132 37.54 -6.81 -0.46
CA ALA A 132 37.19 -7.92 0.42
C ALA A 132 36.14 -8.80 -0.26
N VAL A 133 36.32 -10.12 -0.26
CA VAL A 133 35.31 -11.07 -0.77
C VAL A 133 34.52 -11.61 0.41
N LEU A 134 33.21 -11.32 0.41
CA LEU A 134 32.32 -11.80 1.46
C LEU A 134 32.10 -13.33 1.36
N PRO A 135 31.93 -14.04 2.49
CA PRO A 135 31.69 -15.49 2.47
C PRO A 135 30.41 -15.88 1.72
N GLU A 136 30.46 -16.97 0.95
CA GLU A 136 29.31 -17.48 0.18
C GLU A 136 28.15 -17.98 1.08
N GLY A 137 28.49 -18.53 2.25
CA GLY A 137 27.55 -19.18 3.18
C GLY A 137 26.84 -18.26 4.16
N LEU A 138 26.71 -16.96 3.86
CA LEU A 138 25.97 -16.04 4.72
C LEU A 138 24.46 -16.33 4.66
N PRO A 139 23.76 -16.34 5.81
CA PRO A 139 22.31 -16.52 5.83
C PRO A 139 21.61 -15.29 5.21
N THR A 140 20.38 -15.47 4.72
CA THR A 140 19.57 -14.33 4.28
C THR A 140 19.21 -13.44 5.46
N GLY A 141 19.38 -12.13 5.33
CA GLY A 141 19.07 -11.19 6.40
C GLY A 141 19.77 -9.84 6.36
N TYR A 142 19.56 -9.09 7.45
CA TYR A 142 20.14 -7.78 7.70
C TYR A 142 21.32 -7.91 8.65
N HIS A 143 22.52 -7.75 8.13
CA HIS A 143 23.78 -7.88 8.84
C HIS A 143 24.48 -6.51 8.91
N THR A 144 25.62 -6.47 9.60
CA THR A 144 26.48 -5.29 9.65
C THR A 144 27.91 -5.69 9.33
N LEU A 145 28.55 -4.98 8.40
CA LEU A 145 29.99 -5.04 8.21
C LEU A 145 30.65 -4.10 9.21
N VAL A 146 31.69 -4.59 9.89
CA VAL A 146 32.46 -3.84 10.88
C VAL A 146 33.93 -3.90 10.49
N LEU A 147 34.48 -2.76 10.10
CA LEU A 147 35.90 -2.58 9.80
C LEU A 147 36.56 -1.85 10.96
N THR A 148 37.51 -2.50 11.62
CA THR A 148 38.44 -1.83 12.53
C THR A 148 39.72 -1.51 11.77
N ASP A 149 40.17 -0.26 11.80
CA ASP A 149 41.40 0.25 11.16
C ASP A 149 42.20 1.10 12.16
N GLY A 150 43.21 0.48 12.79
CA GLY A 150 43.85 1.01 13.98
C GLY A 150 42.84 1.18 15.13
N ASP A 151 42.67 2.41 15.62
CA ASP A 151 41.72 2.76 16.69
C ASP A 151 40.34 3.18 16.15
N ALA A 152 40.16 3.26 14.82
CA ALA A 152 38.89 3.64 14.22
C ALA A 152 38.02 2.40 13.94
N GLU A 153 36.71 2.52 14.19
CA GLU A 153 35.70 1.53 13.79
C GLU A 153 34.76 2.16 12.77
N HIS A 154 34.53 1.46 11.67
CA HIS A 154 33.63 1.83 10.60
C HIS A 154 32.57 0.75 10.47
N ARG A 155 31.31 1.14 10.30
CA ARG A 155 30.17 0.22 10.21
C ARG A 155 29.35 0.53 8.97
N CYS A 156 28.85 -0.50 8.28
CA CYS A 156 27.80 -0.32 7.29
C CYS A 156 26.81 -1.49 7.28
N PRO A 157 25.55 -1.26 6.87
CA PRO A 157 24.58 -2.33 6.66
C PRO A 157 25.02 -3.28 5.54
N LEU A 158 24.77 -4.57 5.75
CA LEU A 158 24.93 -5.64 4.75
C LEU A 158 23.58 -6.37 4.60
N ILE A 159 22.99 -6.34 3.42
CA ILE A 159 21.71 -6.98 3.13
C ILE A 159 21.99 -8.23 2.28
N VAL A 160 21.72 -9.40 2.82
CA VAL A 160 21.82 -10.67 2.09
C VAL A 160 20.42 -11.10 1.67
N ALA A 161 20.11 -10.90 0.39
CA ALA A 161 18.82 -11.28 -0.18
C ALA A 161 18.82 -12.74 -0.66
N PRO A 162 17.63 -13.37 -0.77
CA PRO A 162 17.50 -14.70 -1.36
C PRO A 162 18.06 -14.75 -2.79
N ALA A 163 18.58 -15.93 -3.18
CA ALA A 163 19.15 -16.14 -4.52
C ALA A 163 18.14 -15.91 -5.66
N ALA A 164 16.86 -16.14 -5.40
CA ALA A 164 15.75 -15.83 -6.29
C ALA A 164 14.59 -15.25 -5.48
N THR A 165 13.87 -14.28 -6.04
CA THR A 165 12.64 -13.76 -5.45
C THR A 165 11.56 -14.86 -5.50
N PRO A 166 10.83 -15.11 -4.40
CA PRO A 166 9.72 -16.06 -4.42
C PRO A 166 8.61 -15.58 -5.37
N GLY A 167 8.38 -16.29 -6.47
CA GLY A 167 7.31 -15.97 -7.41
C GLY A 167 5.94 -16.60 -7.03
N PRO A 168 4.83 -16.13 -7.63
CA PRO A 168 3.51 -16.76 -7.50
C PRO A 168 3.56 -18.25 -7.85
N GLY A 169 2.99 -19.12 -7.01
CA GLY A 169 3.00 -20.58 -7.22
C GLY A 169 4.22 -21.33 -6.70
N SER A 170 5.34 -20.64 -6.39
CA SER A 170 6.48 -21.26 -5.66
C SER A 170 6.08 -21.80 -4.27
N ARG A 171 4.96 -21.30 -3.73
CA ARG A 171 4.36 -21.70 -2.44
C ARG A 171 3.41 -22.89 -2.51
N ALA A 172 2.97 -23.32 -3.69
CA ALA A 172 2.00 -24.42 -3.85
C ALA A 172 2.66 -25.82 -3.91
N GLY A 173 3.99 -25.91 -3.86
CA GLY A 173 4.71 -27.20 -3.96
C GLY A 173 4.49 -27.95 -5.28
N GLN A 174 3.83 -27.34 -6.26
CA GLN A 174 3.61 -27.90 -7.59
C GLN A 174 4.44 -27.13 -8.61
N ALA A 175 5.64 -27.66 -8.89
CA ALA A 175 6.29 -27.40 -10.17
C ALA A 175 5.49 -28.13 -11.25
N GLY A 176 4.41 -27.50 -11.72
CA GLY A 176 3.60 -27.95 -12.85
C GLY A 176 3.57 -26.85 -13.91
N ASP A 177 3.73 -27.24 -15.18
CA ASP A 177 3.84 -26.38 -16.37
C ASP A 177 2.61 -25.47 -16.68
N ALA A 178 1.61 -25.39 -15.79
CA ALA A 178 0.44 -24.53 -15.96
C ALA A 178 0.43 -23.43 -14.89
N ARG A 179 0.50 -22.17 -15.31
CA ARG A 179 0.28 -21.01 -14.44
C ARG A 179 -1.13 -21.10 -13.85
N GLU A 180 -1.26 -21.28 -12.54
CA GLU A 180 -2.56 -21.16 -11.88
C GLU A 180 -3.02 -19.70 -11.98
N ARG A 181 -4.09 -19.47 -12.74
CA ARG A 181 -4.71 -18.15 -12.87
C ARG A 181 -5.65 -17.92 -11.68
N MET A 182 -5.84 -16.66 -11.35
CA MET A 182 -6.66 -16.22 -10.22
C MET A 182 -7.38 -14.94 -10.61
N TRP A 183 -8.57 -14.73 -10.08
CA TRP A 183 -9.26 -13.46 -10.22
C TRP A 183 -9.72 -12.92 -8.87
N GLY A 184 -9.89 -11.61 -8.79
CA GLY A 184 -10.33 -10.93 -7.57
C GLY A 184 -10.92 -9.56 -7.85
N LEU A 185 -11.41 -8.92 -6.78
CA LEU A 185 -11.99 -7.58 -6.86
C LEU A 185 -10.93 -6.51 -6.56
N CYS A 186 -10.95 -5.42 -7.32
CA CYS A 186 -10.20 -4.20 -7.03
C CYS A 186 -11.16 -3.15 -6.48
N ALA A 187 -10.88 -2.60 -5.30
CA ALA A 187 -11.75 -1.60 -4.69
C ALA A 187 -11.00 -0.67 -3.73
N ASP A 188 -11.58 0.51 -3.48
CA ASP A 188 -11.10 1.45 -2.47
C ASP A 188 -11.94 1.33 -1.20
N LEU A 189 -11.33 0.91 -0.10
CA LEU A 189 -12.06 0.60 1.14
C LEU A 189 -12.95 1.76 1.61
N TYR A 190 -12.51 3.01 1.45
CA TYR A 190 -13.29 4.16 1.90
C TYR A 190 -14.67 4.26 1.23
N ALA A 191 -14.81 3.78 -0.01
CA ALA A 191 -16.02 3.93 -0.82
C ALA A 191 -17.07 2.85 -0.55
N ILE A 192 -16.66 1.72 0.02
CA ILE A 192 -17.48 0.50 0.15
C ILE A 192 -18.18 0.50 1.51
N ARG A 193 -19.49 0.74 1.54
CA ARG A 193 -20.24 0.90 2.79
C ARG A 193 -21.24 -0.24 3.00
N SER A 194 -21.56 -0.48 4.25
CA SER A 194 -22.67 -1.31 4.71
C SER A 194 -23.70 -0.46 5.46
N HIS A 195 -24.81 -1.07 5.88
CA HIS A 195 -25.74 -0.40 6.80
C HIS A 195 -25.12 -0.07 8.16
N ARG A 196 -24.02 -0.74 8.52
CA ARG A 196 -23.35 -0.59 9.82
C ARG A 196 -22.15 0.35 9.78
N SER A 197 -21.70 0.79 8.59
CA SER A 197 -20.58 1.71 8.45
C SER A 197 -20.83 3.02 9.18
N TRP A 198 -19.76 3.67 9.64
CA TRP A 198 -19.83 5.04 10.13
C TRP A 198 -19.45 6.00 8.99
N GLY A 199 -20.28 6.07 7.94
CA GLY A 199 -20.09 7.00 6.81
C GLY A 199 -18.96 6.65 5.83
N VAL A 200 -18.09 5.72 6.18
CA VAL A 200 -16.93 5.23 5.40
C VAL A 200 -16.83 3.72 5.55
N GLY A 201 -16.34 3.03 4.52
CA GLY A 201 -16.02 1.61 4.65
C GLY A 201 -14.93 1.35 5.68
N ASP A 202 -15.05 0.26 6.43
CA ASP A 202 -14.13 -0.14 7.50
C ASP A 202 -13.75 -1.64 7.44
N PHE A 203 -12.90 -2.11 8.33
CA PHE A 203 -12.43 -3.51 8.30
C PHE A 203 -13.53 -4.56 8.52
N GLY A 204 -14.66 -4.17 9.13
CA GLY A 204 -15.83 -5.06 9.20
C GLY A 204 -16.49 -5.18 7.84
N ASP A 205 -16.70 -4.05 7.16
CA ASP A 205 -17.23 -3.99 5.80
C ASP A 205 -16.33 -4.77 4.82
N LEU A 206 -15.01 -4.70 5.01
CA LEU A 206 -14.06 -5.49 4.23
C LEU A 206 -14.23 -7.01 4.46
N SER A 207 -14.55 -7.44 5.68
CA SER A 207 -14.80 -8.86 5.97
C SER A 207 -16.07 -9.34 5.27
N ASP A 208 -17.11 -8.52 5.24
CA ASP A 208 -18.36 -8.82 4.54
C ASP A 208 -18.14 -8.88 3.01
N LEU A 209 -17.34 -7.96 2.46
CA LEU A 209 -16.96 -7.98 1.04
C LEU A 209 -16.16 -9.25 0.67
N VAL A 210 -15.24 -9.68 1.54
CA VAL A 210 -14.48 -10.93 1.35
C VAL A 210 -15.43 -12.13 1.22
N ILE A 211 -16.46 -12.20 2.06
CA ILE A 211 -17.46 -13.29 2.00
C ILE A 211 -18.23 -13.23 0.68
N ALA A 212 -18.80 -12.07 0.34
CA ALA A 212 -19.57 -11.88 -0.89
C ALA A 212 -18.75 -12.19 -2.16
N ALA A 213 -17.46 -11.86 -2.16
CA ALA A 213 -16.56 -12.16 -3.26
C ALA A 213 -16.18 -13.65 -3.33
N ALA A 214 -15.88 -14.27 -2.20
CA ALA A 214 -15.53 -15.70 -2.15
C ALA A 214 -16.70 -16.59 -2.60
N ASP A 215 -17.93 -16.24 -2.24
CA ASP A 215 -19.15 -16.94 -2.69
C ASP A 215 -19.32 -16.93 -4.22
N ARG A 216 -18.62 -16.03 -4.91
CA ARG A 216 -18.56 -15.93 -6.37
C ARG A 216 -17.29 -16.52 -6.99
N GLY A 217 -16.40 -17.09 -6.18
CA GLY A 217 -15.16 -17.72 -6.64
C GLY A 217 -13.97 -16.76 -6.76
N ALA A 218 -14.05 -15.55 -6.19
CA ALA A 218 -12.91 -14.65 -6.14
C ALA A 218 -11.84 -15.17 -5.16
N ASP A 219 -10.58 -15.06 -5.54
CA ASP A 219 -9.45 -15.49 -4.72
C ASP A 219 -8.80 -14.38 -3.91
N PHE A 220 -9.09 -13.13 -4.26
CA PHE A 220 -8.53 -11.98 -3.59
C PHE A 220 -9.39 -10.72 -3.66
N ILE A 221 -9.12 -9.79 -2.74
CA ILE A 221 -9.53 -8.38 -2.78
C ILE A 221 -8.28 -7.51 -2.79
N ARG A 222 -8.08 -6.73 -3.85
CA ARG A 222 -7.03 -5.71 -3.96
C ARG A 222 -7.58 -4.36 -3.52
N LEU A 223 -6.97 -3.80 -2.48
CA LEU A 223 -7.35 -2.50 -1.92
C LEU A 223 -6.46 -1.39 -2.48
N GLY A 224 -6.98 -0.18 -2.61
CA GLY A 224 -6.12 1.01 -2.60
C GLY A 224 -5.39 1.19 -1.26
N PRO A 225 -4.46 2.15 -1.16
CA PRO A 225 -3.67 2.32 0.06
C PRO A 225 -4.54 2.70 1.28
N ILE A 226 -4.22 2.11 2.44
CA ILE A 226 -4.92 2.34 3.71
C ILE A 226 -4.06 3.09 4.75
N HIS A 227 -2.99 3.72 4.27
CA HIS A 227 -2.01 4.47 5.04
C HIS A 227 -2.63 5.63 5.80
N ALA A 228 -2.06 5.98 6.95
CA ALA A 228 -2.53 7.08 7.78
C ALA A 228 -2.43 8.41 7.02
N LEU A 229 -3.56 9.09 6.87
CA LEU A 229 -3.63 10.43 6.31
C LEU A 229 -3.23 11.51 7.33
N PRO A 230 -2.94 12.76 6.90
CA PRO A 230 -2.69 13.85 7.83
C PRO A 230 -3.85 14.05 8.81
N ILE A 231 -3.54 13.98 10.11
CA ILE A 231 -4.52 14.22 11.17
C ILE A 231 -4.64 15.72 11.36
N ARG A 232 -5.80 16.27 11.06
CA ARG A 232 -6.14 17.64 11.40
C ARG A 232 -7.55 17.65 11.99
N GLU A 233 -7.68 18.19 13.19
CA GLU A 233 -8.95 18.13 13.93
C GLU A 233 -10.08 18.92 13.25
N THR A 234 -11.29 18.39 13.43
CA THR A 234 -12.57 18.79 12.83
C THR A 234 -13.09 20.18 13.19
N ASN A 235 -12.39 20.93 14.05
CA ASN A 235 -12.89 22.19 14.61
C ASN A 235 -12.42 23.44 13.84
N VAL A 236 -11.71 23.27 12.72
CA VAL A 236 -11.27 24.39 11.88
C VAL A 236 -12.31 24.67 10.79
N LYS A 237 -13.12 25.72 10.97
CA LYS A 237 -13.99 26.29 9.92
C LYS A 237 -13.23 27.20 8.92
N SER A 238 -11.90 27.10 8.85
CA SER A 238 -11.09 28.05 8.10
C SER A 238 -9.91 27.40 7.36
N SER A 239 -10.13 27.08 6.09
CA SER A 239 -9.46 27.68 4.93
C SER A 239 -10.03 26.97 3.69
N LYS A 240 -9.72 27.46 2.50
CA LYS A 240 -10.13 26.88 1.20
C LYS A 240 -9.35 25.58 0.88
N ALA A 241 -9.16 24.76 1.89
CA ALA A 241 -8.55 23.45 1.85
C ALA A 241 -9.27 22.61 2.91
N SER A 242 -9.66 21.39 2.55
CA SER A 242 -10.26 20.44 3.49
C SER A 242 -9.52 20.45 4.83
N PRO A 243 -10.25 20.50 5.97
CA PRO A 243 -9.61 20.53 7.27
C PRO A 243 -8.69 19.33 7.51
N LEU A 244 -8.74 18.24 6.72
CA LEU A 244 -7.88 17.05 6.81
C LEU A 244 -6.64 17.05 5.89
N GLY A 245 -6.35 18.11 5.15
CA GLY A 245 -5.44 17.99 4.00
C GLY A 245 -6.10 17.22 2.86
N THR A 246 -5.32 16.77 1.86
CA THR A 246 -5.89 16.00 0.75
C THR A 246 -6.49 14.67 1.25
N PRO A 247 -7.71 14.29 0.80
CA PRO A 247 -8.30 13.00 1.13
C PRO A 247 -7.68 11.82 0.35
N SER A 248 -6.66 12.08 -0.47
CA SER A 248 -6.02 11.08 -1.33
C SER A 248 -5.28 10.00 -0.53
N PRO A 249 -5.63 8.71 -0.70
CA PRO A 249 -4.88 7.60 -0.09
C PRO A 249 -3.45 7.48 -0.66
N TYR A 250 -3.17 8.12 -1.79
CA TYR A 250 -1.85 8.12 -2.45
C TYR A 250 -0.93 9.24 -1.95
N VAL A 251 -1.42 10.13 -1.07
CA VAL A 251 -0.65 11.20 -0.43
C VAL A 251 -0.72 11.08 1.09
N PRO A 252 -0.28 9.94 1.68
CA PRO A 252 -0.43 9.70 3.10
C PRO A 252 0.53 10.55 3.94
N SER A 253 0.18 10.72 5.22
CA SER A 253 1.09 11.27 6.23
C SER A 253 2.18 10.27 6.60
N SER A 254 1.84 8.98 6.62
CA SER A 254 2.79 7.92 6.97
C SER A 254 2.48 6.62 6.25
N ARG A 255 3.49 5.96 5.70
CA ARG A 255 3.39 4.61 5.11
C ARG A 255 3.71 3.48 6.11
N VAL A 256 4.07 3.83 7.34
CA VAL A 256 4.30 2.87 8.44
C VAL A 256 3.16 2.84 9.45
N ALA A 257 2.08 3.59 9.19
CA ALA A 257 0.88 3.63 10.02
C ALA A 257 -0.38 3.47 9.15
N ILE A 258 -1.40 2.83 9.70
CA ILE A 258 -2.71 2.59 9.06
C ILE A 258 -3.69 3.68 9.52
N ASP A 259 -4.55 4.17 8.64
CA ASP A 259 -5.53 5.19 9.01
C ASP A 259 -6.58 4.63 10.00
N PRO A 260 -6.70 5.19 11.22
CA PRO A 260 -7.69 4.72 12.20
C PRO A 260 -9.14 4.97 11.75
N ILE A 261 -9.37 5.74 10.69
CA ILE A 261 -10.69 5.90 10.08
C ILE A 261 -11.29 4.55 9.63
N TYR A 262 -10.47 3.55 9.33
CA TYR A 262 -10.89 2.21 8.89
C TYR A 262 -11.23 1.25 10.03
N LEU A 263 -11.08 1.65 11.30
CA LEU A 263 -11.46 0.81 12.43
C LEU A 263 -12.99 0.68 12.54
N ARG A 264 -13.49 -0.55 12.68
CA ARG A 264 -14.86 -0.80 13.11
C ARG A 264 -14.95 -0.72 14.63
N ILE A 265 -15.66 0.29 15.13
CA ILE A 265 -15.75 0.58 16.57
C ILE A 265 -16.43 -0.57 17.32
N GLU A 266 -17.47 -1.17 16.73
CA GLU A 266 -18.23 -2.26 17.34
C GLU A 266 -17.41 -3.54 17.51
N ASP A 267 -16.33 -3.70 16.75
CA ASP A 267 -15.48 -4.90 16.78
C ASP A 267 -14.28 -4.74 17.74
N VAL A 268 -14.15 -3.57 18.37
CA VAL A 268 -13.15 -3.36 19.43
C VAL A 268 -13.57 -4.14 20.67
N ARG A 269 -12.77 -5.13 21.07
CA ARG A 269 -13.07 -6.08 22.15
C ARG A 269 -13.50 -5.43 23.45
N GLU A 270 -12.91 -4.28 23.79
CA GLU A 270 -13.20 -3.52 25.01
C GLU A 270 -14.68 -3.06 25.10
N ILE A 271 -15.44 -3.03 23.99
CA ILE A 271 -16.87 -2.69 23.98
C ILE A 271 -17.73 -3.65 24.81
N GLY A 272 -17.29 -4.90 24.96
CA GLY A 272 -17.97 -5.91 25.78
C GLY A 272 -17.97 -5.58 27.28
N HIS A 273 -17.10 -4.67 27.71
CA HIS A 273 -16.88 -4.36 29.14
C HIS A 273 -17.15 -2.89 29.49
N VAL A 274 -17.52 -2.04 28.54
CA VAL A 274 -17.90 -0.65 28.84
C VAL A 274 -19.18 -0.60 29.70
N PRO A 275 -19.26 0.30 30.70
CA PRO A 275 -20.50 0.53 31.43
C PRO A 275 -21.59 1.11 30.51
N ALA A 276 -22.85 0.99 30.93
CA ALA A 276 -24.00 1.33 30.09
C ALA A 276 -23.98 2.78 29.57
N ALA A 277 -23.56 3.74 30.40
CA ALA A 277 -23.50 5.16 30.02
C ALA A 277 -22.46 5.42 28.90
N GLN A 278 -21.27 4.84 29.02
CA GLN A 278 -20.23 4.92 28.00
C GLN A 278 -20.63 4.18 26.72
N ARG A 279 -21.29 3.02 26.84
CA ARG A 279 -21.84 2.29 25.69
C ARG A 279 -22.86 3.14 24.93
N GLU A 280 -23.77 3.79 25.64
CA GLU A 280 -24.77 4.69 25.05
C GLU A 280 -24.10 5.89 24.36
N ALA A 281 -23.06 6.46 24.97
CA ALA A 281 -22.28 7.55 24.36
C ALA A 281 -21.63 7.09 23.04
N ILE A 282 -20.99 5.92 23.01
CA ILE A 282 -20.42 5.33 21.78
C ILE A 282 -21.51 5.11 20.73
N GLN A 283 -22.62 4.48 21.10
CA GLN A 283 -23.73 4.22 20.19
C GLN A 283 -24.35 5.51 19.64
N SER A 284 -24.40 6.58 20.44
CA SER A 284 -24.92 7.87 20.01
C SER A 284 -24.11 8.50 18.87
N LEU A 285 -22.79 8.27 18.85
CA LEU A 285 -21.89 8.72 17.78
C LEU A 285 -22.17 7.93 16.48
N GLY A 286 -22.46 6.62 16.58
CA GLY A 286 -22.73 5.76 15.43
C GLY A 286 -24.12 5.92 14.81
N ARG A 287 -25.17 6.22 15.61
CA ARG A 287 -26.58 6.25 15.17
C ARG A 287 -26.88 7.19 13.99
N GLY A 288 -26.05 8.23 13.80
CA GLY A 288 -26.25 9.22 12.74
C GLY A 288 -25.93 8.72 11.33
N TRP A 289 -25.24 7.58 11.17
CA TRP A 289 -24.62 7.21 9.90
C TRP A 289 -25.46 6.33 8.97
N GLY A 290 -26.51 5.66 9.46
CA GLY A 290 -27.30 4.73 8.63
C GLY A 290 -27.94 5.37 7.39
N ARG A 291 -28.48 6.60 7.51
CA ARG A 291 -29.02 7.34 6.34
C ARG A 291 -27.91 7.84 5.40
N PRO A 292 -26.83 8.50 5.89
CA PRO A 292 -25.69 8.85 5.06
C PRO A 292 -25.09 7.67 4.28
N ASN A 293 -25.05 6.46 4.84
CA ASN A 293 -24.51 5.29 4.13
C ASN A 293 -25.32 4.95 2.87
N ALA A 294 -26.66 5.04 2.95
CA ALA A 294 -27.54 4.78 1.81
C ALA A 294 -27.64 5.97 0.83
N ALA A 295 -26.93 7.07 1.11
CA ALA A 295 -26.91 8.25 0.24
C ALA A 295 -25.66 8.26 -0.65
N ALA A 296 -25.83 8.72 -1.88
CA ALA A 296 -24.77 8.98 -2.85
C ALA A 296 -24.08 10.35 -2.60
N GLU A 297 -23.81 10.67 -1.33
CA GLU A 297 -23.20 11.93 -0.91
C GLU A 297 -21.69 11.78 -0.65
N PRO A 298 -20.88 12.84 -0.86
CA PRO A 298 -19.45 12.80 -0.56
C PRO A 298 -19.16 12.45 0.90
N ILE A 299 -18.12 11.64 1.14
CA ILE A 299 -17.75 11.16 2.47
C ILE A 299 -17.27 12.32 3.36
N PRO A 300 -17.94 12.62 4.49
CA PRO A 300 -17.51 13.66 5.41
C PRO A 300 -16.41 13.14 6.36
N ARG A 301 -15.22 12.84 5.83
CA ARG A 301 -14.10 12.17 6.52
C ARG A 301 -13.75 12.78 7.87
N ALA A 302 -13.72 14.12 7.96
CA ALA A 302 -13.42 14.83 9.19
C ALA A 302 -14.39 14.43 10.31
N LYS A 303 -15.70 14.51 10.05
CA LYS A 303 -16.72 14.11 11.01
C LYS A 303 -16.61 12.63 11.37
N VAL A 304 -16.41 11.76 10.38
CA VAL A 304 -16.25 10.31 10.60
C VAL A 304 -15.08 10.03 11.55
N LEU A 305 -13.90 10.57 11.25
CA LEU A 305 -12.71 10.40 12.07
C LEU A 305 -12.91 10.97 13.47
N GLY A 306 -13.52 12.15 13.59
CA GLY A 306 -13.85 12.77 14.88
C GLY A 306 -14.76 11.90 15.75
N ASP A 307 -15.84 11.36 15.19
CA ASP A 307 -16.74 10.44 15.90
C ASP A 307 -16.03 9.15 16.30
N LYS A 308 -15.26 8.55 15.39
CA LYS A 308 -14.50 7.31 15.66
C LYS A 308 -13.43 7.51 16.74
N LEU A 309 -12.64 8.59 16.66
CA LEU A 309 -11.64 8.91 17.69
C LEU A 309 -12.29 9.18 19.05
N ALA A 310 -13.43 9.87 19.10
CA ALA A 310 -14.16 10.06 20.35
C ALA A 310 -14.61 8.73 20.98
N ALA A 311 -15.14 7.80 20.18
CA ALA A 311 -15.50 6.46 20.64
C ALA A 311 -14.27 5.65 21.09
N LEU A 312 -13.18 5.68 20.33
CA LEU A 312 -11.92 5.00 20.66
C LEU A 312 -11.31 5.53 21.95
N ARG A 313 -11.40 6.84 22.23
CA ARG A 313 -10.94 7.42 23.51
C ARG A 313 -11.74 6.91 24.71
N ILE A 314 -13.06 6.74 24.55
CA ILE A 314 -13.90 6.11 25.58
C ILE A 314 -13.46 4.66 25.80
N LEU A 315 -13.25 3.90 24.72
CA LEU A 315 -12.82 2.49 24.80
C LEU A 315 -11.43 2.35 25.43
N TYR A 316 -10.47 3.20 25.06
CA TYR A 316 -9.12 3.18 25.60
C TYR A 316 -9.06 3.50 27.11
N SER A 317 -10.03 4.29 27.61
CA SER A 317 -10.13 4.58 29.05
C SER A 317 -10.55 3.38 29.90
N MET A 318 -11.02 2.30 29.27
CA MET A 318 -11.40 1.08 29.96
C MET A 318 -10.17 0.30 30.43
N PRO A 319 -10.17 -0.25 31.67
CA PRO A 319 -9.08 -1.10 32.13
C PRO A 319 -8.93 -2.32 31.22
N PRO A 320 -7.77 -2.54 30.56
CA PRO A 320 -7.58 -3.70 29.72
C PRO A 320 -7.47 -4.96 30.59
N THR A 321 -7.96 -6.08 30.06
CA THR A 321 -7.73 -7.39 30.68
C THR A 321 -6.22 -7.70 30.72
N PRO A 322 -5.75 -8.61 31.60
CA PRO A 322 -4.34 -8.97 31.66
C PRO A 322 -3.77 -9.43 30.31
N THR A 323 -4.54 -10.20 29.54
CA THR A 323 -4.17 -10.65 28.19
C THR A 323 -4.03 -9.48 27.23
N ARG A 324 -5.00 -8.56 27.19
CA ARG A 324 -4.95 -7.39 26.30
C ARG A 324 -3.78 -6.48 26.63
N ARG A 325 -3.53 -6.24 27.93
CA ARG A 325 -2.35 -5.50 28.39
C ARG A 325 -1.04 -6.14 27.91
N ARG A 326 -0.92 -7.46 28.00
CA ARG A 326 0.27 -8.18 27.53
C ARG A 326 0.45 -8.07 26.02
N LEU A 327 -0.60 -8.36 25.24
CA LEU A 327 -0.54 -8.30 23.78
C LEU A 327 -0.20 -6.89 23.27
N PHE A 328 -0.81 -5.86 23.86
CA PHE A 328 -0.50 -4.48 23.52
C PHE A 328 0.94 -4.10 23.90
N ALA A 329 1.42 -4.50 25.09
CA ALA A 329 2.81 -4.27 25.48
C ALA A 329 3.81 -5.01 24.55
N ASP A 330 3.45 -6.19 24.05
CA ASP A 330 4.27 -6.95 23.10
C ASP A 330 4.29 -6.23 21.73
N PHE A 331 3.14 -5.70 21.27
CA PHE A 331 3.05 -4.84 20.10
C PHE A 331 3.94 -3.60 20.24
N CYS A 332 3.85 -2.86 21.35
CA CYS A 332 4.68 -1.66 21.56
C CYS A 332 6.19 -1.96 21.58
N ARG A 333 6.61 -3.14 22.07
CA ARG A 333 8.02 -3.56 22.02
C ARG A 333 8.50 -3.89 20.61
N GLN A 334 7.61 -4.41 19.76
CA GLN A 334 7.91 -4.79 18.38
C GLN A 334 7.70 -3.65 17.39
N ALA A 335 6.96 -2.61 17.77
CA ALA A 335 6.71 -1.44 16.93
C ALA A 335 8.04 -0.79 16.53
N PRO A 336 8.25 -0.53 15.22
CA PRO A 336 9.45 0.17 14.77
C PRO A 336 9.48 1.59 15.33
N GLU A 337 10.68 2.18 15.42
CA GLU A 337 10.85 3.55 15.92
C GLU A 337 10.11 4.57 15.06
N SER A 338 10.02 4.34 13.75
CA SER A 338 9.22 5.12 12.81
C SER A 338 7.74 5.21 13.23
N LEU A 339 7.13 4.08 13.62
CA LEU A 339 5.75 4.04 14.10
C LEU A 339 5.58 4.72 15.47
N LYS A 340 6.56 4.60 16.37
CA LYS A 340 6.54 5.30 17.67
C LYS A 340 6.63 6.81 17.48
N ARG A 341 7.47 7.28 16.56
CA ARG A 341 7.58 8.70 16.19
C ARG A 341 6.31 9.21 15.54
N TRP A 342 5.68 8.41 14.66
CA TRP A 342 4.36 8.73 14.13
C TRP A 342 3.34 8.92 15.26
N ALA A 343 3.27 8.00 16.22
CA ALA A 343 2.35 8.10 17.36
C ALA A 343 2.61 9.33 18.24
N LEU A 344 3.88 9.67 18.48
CA LEU A 344 4.28 10.90 19.17
C LEU A 344 3.78 12.14 18.43
N MET A 345 4.03 12.21 17.12
CA MET A 345 3.55 13.29 16.26
C MET A 345 2.02 13.38 16.22
N SER A 346 1.31 12.25 16.16
CA SER A 346 -0.16 12.24 16.18
C SER A 346 -0.72 12.74 17.51
N ALA A 347 -0.09 12.40 18.63
CA ALA A 347 -0.45 12.91 19.96
C ALA A 347 -0.24 14.43 20.04
N ALA A 348 0.91 14.89 19.55
CA ALA A 348 1.27 16.29 19.44
C ALA A 348 0.30 17.10 18.57
N ALA A 349 0.03 16.61 17.36
CA ALA A 349 -0.86 17.26 16.41
C ALA A 349 -2.27 17.40 16.99
N ALA A 350 -2.80 16.35 17.63
CA ALA A 350 -4.10 16.41 18.32
C ALA A 350 -4.08 17.39 19.51
N HIS A 351 -3.03 17.38 20.33
CA HIS A 351 -2.94 18.24 21.52
C HIS A 351 -2.88 19.74 21.16
N TYR A 352 -2.08 20.10 20.16
CA TYR A 352 -1.85 21.49 19.77
C TYR A 352 -2.79 21.99 18.67
N ALA A 353 -3.74 21.18 18.20
CA ALA A 353 -4.74 21.56 17.20
C ALA A 353 -5.66 22.67 17.74
N THR A 354 -5.20 23.91 17.70
CA THR A 354 -6.01 25.08 18.02
C THR A 354 -6.52 25.72 16.74
N GLY A 355 -7.78 26.16 16.72
CA GLY A 355 -8.45 26.68 15.52
C GLY A 355 -7.82 27.91 14.84
N ARG A 356 -6.67 28.42 15.33
CA ARG A 356 -5.90 29.49 14.68
C ARG A 356 -4.60 29.02 14.02
N ASN A 357 -4.03 27.88 14.46
CA ASN A 357 -2.84 27.27 13.87
C ASN A 357 -2.86 25.75 14.14
N PRO A 358 -3.42 24.93 13.22
CA PRO A 358 -3.46 23.48 13.38
C PRO A 358 -2.07 22.83 13.34
N ASP A 359 -1.06 23.51 12.77
CA ASP A 359 0.31 23.01 12.63
C ASP A 359 1.26 23.57 13.71
N ALA A 360 0.72 24.20 14.76
CA ALA A 360 1.48 24.78 15.87
C ALA A 360 2.42 23.77 16.56
N TRP A 361 2.12 22.48 16.49
CA TRP A 361 2.95 21.41 17.03
C TRP A 361 4.34 21.38 16.39
N ARG A 362 4.50 21.74 15.10
CA ARG A 362 5.80 21.74 14.40
C ARG A 362 6.75 22.78 14.95
N GLU A 363 6.23 23.94 15.37
CA GLU A 363 7.04 24.98 16.01
C GLU A 363 7.48 24.56 17.43
N LYS A 364 6.65 23.76 18.13
CA LYS A 364 6.94 23.28 19.49
C LYS A 364 7.86 22.06 19.50
N MET A 365 7.76 21.22 18.48
CA MET A 365 8.54 20.00 18.30
C MET A 365 9.14 20.03 16.90
N PRO A 366 10.26 20.77 16.72
CA PRO A 366 10.87 20.94 15.40
C PRO A 366 11.38 19.63 14.80
N HIS A 367 11.81 18.67 15.63
CA HIS A 367 12.27 17.35 15.21
C HIS A 367 12.10 16.31 16.35
N PRO A 368 12.06 15.00 16.06
CA PRO A 368 11.68 13.94 17.01
C PRO A 368 12.69 13.73 18.14
N HIS A 369 13.91 14.21 17.98
CA HIS A 369 14.98 14.11 18.95
C HIS A 369 15.15 15.37 19.81
N SER A 370 14.30 16.38 19.62
CA SER A 370 14.37 17.63 20.39
C SER A 370 14.04 17.37 21.86
N ARG A 371 14.62 18.18 22.76
CA ARG A 371 14.27 18.12 24.18
C ARG A 371 12.77 18.29 24.41
N THR A 372 12.12 19.15 23.65
CA THR A 372 10.67 19.39 23.75
C THR A 372 9.84 18.18 23.31
N ALA A 373 10.30 17.41 22.30
CA ALA A 373 9.65 16.16 21.92
C ALA A 373 9.79 15.09 23.02
N ALA A 374 10.96 15.00 23.67
CA ALA A 374 11.17 14.10 24.80
C ALA A 374 10.30 14.48 26.01
N GLU A 375 10.27 15.76 26.38
CA GLU A 375 9.42 16.30 27.46
C GLU A 375 7.93 16.02 27.16
N PHE A 376 7.47 16.30 25.94
CA PHE A 376 6.08 16.03 25.54
C PHE A 376 5.75 14.53 25.61
N SER A 377 6.65 13.66 25.15
CA SER A 377 6.45 12.20 25.21
C SER A 377 6.26 11.70 26.65
N GLU A 378 7.01 12.25 27.60
CA GLU A 378 6.88 11.91 29.02
C GLU A 378 5.58 12.45 29.63
N GLU A 379 5.26 13.73 29.40
CA GLU A 379 4.08 14.40 29.95
C GLU A 379 2.76 13.83 29.36
N HIS A 380 2.77 13.50 28.07
CA HIS A 380 1.62 13.02 27.30
C HIS A 380 1.71 11.53 26.94
N ARG A 381 2.44 10.73 27.73
CA ARG A 381 2.64 9.29 27.47
C ARG A 381 1.34 8.53 27.17
N THR A 382 0.26 8.82 27.88
CA THR A 382 -1.05 8.18 27.67
C THR A 382 -1.64 8.48 26.29
N ASP A 383 -1.42 9.69 25.77
CA ASP A 383 -1.88 10.09 24.44
C ASP A 383 -1.03 9.47 23.33
N VAL A 384 0.29 9.37 23.52
CA VAL A 384 1.18 8.64 22.60
C VAL A 384 0.82 7.16 22.55
N GLU A 385 0.60 6.53 23.72
CA GLU A 385 0.15 5.14 23.82
C GLU A 385 -1.22 4.92 23.18
N PHE A 386 -2.13 5.90 23.24
CA PHE A 386 -3.42 5.81 22.54
C PHE A 386 -3.24 5.65 21.02
N TRP A 387 -2.35 6.41 20.39
CA TRP A 387 -2.10 6.29 18.95
C TRP A 387 -1.38 4.98 18.58
N LEU A 388 -0.49 4.47 19.43
CA LEU A 388 0.02 3.10 19.26
C LEU A 388 -1.09 2.06 19.41
N TRP A 389 -2.05 2.28 20.31
CA TRP A 389 -3.19 1.39 20.51
C TRP A 389 -4.13 1.35 19.31
N THR A 390 -4.35 2.47 18.61
CA THR A 390 -5.13 2.44 17.36
C THR A 390 -4.48 1.57 16.28
N GLN A 391 -3.14 1.59 16.19
CA GLN A 391 -2.40 0.73 15.25
C GLN A 391 -2.48 -0.75 15.66
N PHE A 392 -2.39 -1.04 16.96
CA PHE A 392 -2.62 -2.39 17.49
C PHE A 392 -4.02 -2.93 17.13
N LEU A 393 -5.06 -2.08 17.23
CA LEU A 393 -6.41 -2.45 16.79
C LEU A 393 -6.51 -2.66 15.28
N ALA A 394 -5.86 -1.82 14.48
CA ALA A 394 -5.90 -1.94 13.02
C ALA A 394 -5.28 -3.26 12.56
N VAL A 395 -4.12 -3.62 13.12
CA VAL A 395 -3.48 -4.91 12.89
C VAL A 395 -4.37 -6.07 13.36
N GLU A 396 -5.07 -5.95 14.49
CA GLU A 396 -6.00 -6.98 14.96
C GLU A 396 -7.17 -7.20 14.00
N GLN A 397 -7.81 -6.13 13.52
CA GLN A 397 -8.95 -6.23 12.60
C GLN A 397 -8.52 -6.68 11.20
N LEU A 398 -7.37 -6.26 10.69
CA LEU A 398 -6.82 -6.78 9.43
C LEU A 398 -6.48 -8.27 9.50
N ARG A 399 -5.93 -8.75 10.62
CA ARG A 399 -5.72 -10.19 10.85
C ARG A 399 -7.03 -10.96 10.90
N GLN A 400 -8.10 -10.35 11.42
CA GLN A 400 -9.43 -10.95 11.39
C GLN A 400 -9.93 -11.07 9.95
N VAL A 401 -9.79 -10.04 9.12
CA VAL A 401 -10.16 -10.11 7.70
C VAL A 401 -9.36 -11.21 6.98
N LYS A 402 -8.05 -11.29 7.22
CA LYS A 402 -7.20 -12.37 6.68
C LYS A 402 -7.70 -13.76 7.09
N ALA A 403 -8.11 -13.91 8.36
CA ALA A 403 -8.66 -15.17 8.85
C ALA A 403 -10.00 -15.52 8.19
N VAL A 404 -10.88 -14.52 7.97
CA VAL A 404 -12.13 -14.71 7.23
C VAL A 404 -11.85 -15.15 5.80
N ALA A 405 -10.96 -14.47 5.08
CA ALA A 405 -10.56 -14.82 3.72
C ALA A 405 -10.07 -16.28 3.60
N ALA A 406 -9.22 -16.71 4.54
CA ALA A 406 -8.76 -18.09 4.60
C ALA A 406 -9.89 -19.10 4.92
N GLN A 407 -10.83 -18.74 5.79
CA GLN A 407 -11.98 -19.60 6.13
C GLN A 407 -12.95 -19.80 4.96
N VAL A 408 -13.12 -18.78 4.12
CA VAL A 408 -13.96 -18.86 2.91
C VAL A 408 -13.19 -19.36 1.68
N GLY A 409 -11.93 -19.79 1.86
CA GLY A 409 -11.17 -20.48 0.82
C GLY A 409 -10.48 -19.59 -0.20
N MET A 410 -10.38 -18.28 0.02
CA MET A 410 -9.58 -17.40 -0.83
C MET A 410 -8.11 -17.83 -0.82
N ARG A 411 -7.56 -18.13 -2.00
CA ARG A 411 -6.16 -18.58 -2.15
C ARG A 411 -5.15 -17.50 -1.74
N VAL A 412 -5.45 -16.22 -1.97
CA VAL A 412 -4.59 -15.08 -1.61
C VAL A 412 -5.22 -14.24 -0.49
N GLY A 413 -6.52 -13.95 -0.57
CA GLY A 413 -7.19 -13.09 0.40
C GLY A 413 -6.95 -11.61 0.11
N LEU A 414 -6.31 -10.86 1.01
CA LEU A 414 -6.12 -9.42 0.79
C LEU A 414 -4.84 -9.12 0.02
N ILE A 415 -4.94 -8.22 -0.97
CA ILE A 415 -3.80 -7.56 -1.59
C ILE A 415 -3.81 -6.08 -1.18
N THR A 416 -2.88 -5.69 -0.30
CA THR A 416 -2.77 -4.30 0.20
C THR A 416 -1.85 -3.49 -0.69
N ASP A 417 -2.12 -2.21 -0.88
CA ASP A 417 -1.32 -1.34 -1.74
C ASP A 417 -0.44 -0.35 -0.98
N ILE A 418 0.71 -0.04 -1.56
CA ILE A 418 1.66 0.93 -1.02
C ILE A 418 1.59 2.20 -1.84
N ALA A 419 1.31 3.33 -1.16
CA ALA A 419 1.34 4.63 -1.80
C ALA A 419 2.76 4.96 -2.31
N PRO A 420 2.87 5.66 -3.45
CA PRO A 420 4.17 5.94 -4.08
C PRO A 420 5.09 6.74 -3.15
N GLY A 421 4.56 7.71 -2.41
CA GLY A 421 5.34 8.56 -1.50
C GLY A 421 4.56 9.00 -0.25
N ILE A 422 5.01 10.09 0.36
CA ILE A 422 4.36 10.72 1.51
C ILE A 422 4.05 12.19 1.20
N SER A 423 3.03 12.73 1.87
CA SER A 423 2.71 14.15 1.86
C SER A 423 3.90 15.00 2.32
N ALA A 424 4.06 16.19 1.73
CA ALA A 424 5.01 17.18 2.20
C ALA A 424 4.78 17.62 3.66
N GLU A 425 3.56 17.43 4.16
CA GLU A 425 3.15 17.73 5.52
C GLU A 425 3.13 16.50 6.44
N GLY A 426 3.64 15.36 5.95
CA GLY A 426 3.49 14.05 6.57
C GLY A 426 4.28 13.84 7.86
N GLY A 427 3.80 12.88 8.65
CA GLY A 427 4.42 12.41 9.88
C GLY A 427 5.74 11.70 9.66
N ASP A 428 5.88 10.95 8.57
CA ASP A 428 7.12 10.24 8.23
C ASP A 428 8.27 11.21 7.94
N TRP A 429 7.96 12.37 7.34
CA TRP A 429 8.93 13.43 7.12
C TRP A 429 9.53 13.91 8.45
N TRP A 430 8.66 14.31 9.38
CA TRP A 430 9.09 14.76 10.71
C TRP A 430 9.82 13.65 11.45
N ALA A 431 9.32 12.41 11.40
CA ALA A 431 9.94 11.26 12.04
C ALA A 431 11.34 10.94 11.48
N GLY A 432 11.63 11.33 10.24
CA GLY A 432 12.93 11.17 9.58
C GLY A 432 13.93 12.30 9.85
N LEU A 433 13.55 13.39 10.54
CA LEU A 433 14.45 14.49 10.87
C LEU A 433 15.52 14.05 11.90
N PRO A 434 16.79 14.41 11.71
CA PRO A 434 17.87 14.04 12.62
C PRO A 434 17.81 14.80 13.96
N GLY A 435 18.64 14.41 14.93
CA GLY A 435 18.80 15.10 16.22
C GLY A 435 19.86 16.20 16.22
N GLU A 436 19.81 17.08 17.25
CA GLU A 436 20.73 18.22 17.40
C GLU A 436 22.21 17.82 17.59
N ASP A 437 22.49 16.64 18.15
CA ASP A 437 23.87 16.11 18.30
C ASP A 437 24.50 15.67 16.96
N ALA A 438 23.79 15.80 15.84
CA ALA A 438 24.38 15.71 14.52
C ALA A 438 25.08 17.04 14.19
N ASP A 439 26.24 17.27 14.83
CA ASP A 439 27.18 18.38 14.60
C ASP A 439 27.69 18.49 13.13
N SER A 440 27.11 17.72 12.20
CA SER A 440 27.41 17.65 10.77
C SER A 440 26.35 18.31 9.86
N GLY A 441 25.29 18.92 10.39
CA GLY A 441 24.23 19.50 9.53
C GLY A 441 23.36 18.41 8.91
N GLY A 442 22.89 17.46 9.72
CA GLY A 442 22.13 16.29 9.26
C GLY A 442 20.91 16.67 8.42
N GLN A 443 20.78 16.03 7.26
CA GLN A 443 19.57 16.04 6.44
C GLN A 443 18.58 14.99 6.94
N SER A 444 17.31 15.16 6.63
CA SER A 444 16.28 14.17 6.94
C SER A 444 16.23 13.07 5.88
N LEU A 445 15.68 11.92 6.26
CA LEU A 445 15.52 10.76 5.38
C LEU A 445 14.66 11.06 4.13
N TYR A 446 13.87 12.12 4.13
CA TYR A 446 13.17 12.59 2.93
C TYR A 446 13.79 13.90 2.41
N LEU A 447 13.47 14.33 1.20
CA LEU A 447 13.94 15.61 0.69
C LEU A 447 12.84 16.67 0.79
N ASP A 448 13.27 17.90 1.09
CA ASP A 448 12.42 19.09 1.02
C ASP A 448 12.70 19.85 -0.28
N GLY A 449 11.71 20.57 -0.78
CA GLY A 449 11.81 21.33 -2.05
C GLY A 449 11.97 20.47 -3.31
N ILE A 450 11.77 19.15 -3.21
CA ILE A 450 11.77 18.21 -4.33
C ILE A 450 10.41 17.52 -4.42
N GLU A 451 9.90 17.39 -5.65
CA GLU A 451 8.63 16.75 -5.97
C GLU A 451 8.84 15.58 -6.92
N ARG A 452 8.08 14.51 -6.72
CA ARG A 452 7.99 13.40 -7.67
C ARG A 452 7.10 13.72 -8.86
N ARG A 453 7.51 13.26 -10.04
CA ARG A 453 6.82 13.43 -11.33
C ARG A 453 6.42 12.11 -11.99
N ASP A 454 6.52 10.99 -11.29
CA ASP A 454 6.24 9.66 -11.84
C ASP A 454 4.75 9.30 -11.77
N GLY A 455 4.05 9.36 -12.91
CA GLY A 455 2.69 8.84 -13.08
C GLY A 455 1.78 9.73 -13.92
N SER A 456 0.57 9.25 -14.23
CA SER A 456 -0.51 10.00 -14.87
C SER A 456 -1.07 11.15 -14.01
N ALA A 457 -0.26 11.67 -13.08
CA ALA A 457 -0.47 12.93 -12.40
C ALA A 457 -0.19 14.08 -13.38
N SER A 458 -0.87 14.06 -14.52
CA SER A 458 -1.26 15.30 -15.16
C SER A 458 -2.08 16.06 -14.13
N SER A 459 -1.59 17.22 -13.73
CA SER A 459 -2.29 18.24 -12.94
C SER A 459 -2.63 17.90 -11.46
N GLY A 460 -1.93 18.54 -10.52
CA GLY A 460 -2.59 19.13 -9.33
C GLY A 460 -2.74 18.36 -8.02
N ASP A 461 -2.44 17.06 -7.92
CA ASP A 461 -2.43 16.36 -6.62
C ASP A 461 -1.05 16.50 -5.94
N ALA A 462 -1.06 16.80 -4.64
CA ALA A 462 0.05 17.38 -3.87
C ALA A 462 1.44 16.71 -4.02
N ALA A 463 2.48 17.55 -3.94
CA ALA A 463 3.90 17.17 -3.96
C ALA A 463 4.24 16.02 -2.99
N LEU A 464 4.63 14.87 -3.54
CA LEU A 464 5.16 13.75 -2.77
C LEU A 464 6.65 13.95 -2.50
N ARG A 465 7.05 13.86 -1.23
CA ARG A 465 8.46 13.94 -0.85
C ARG A 465 9.17 12.61 -1.11
N PRO A 466 10.29 12.61 -1.85
CA PRO A 466 11.06 11.39 -2.06
C PRO A 466 12.03 11.14 -0.89
N TRP A 467 12.60 9.94 -0.83
CA TRP A 467 13.68 9.63 0.10
C TRP A 467 15.00 10.29 -0.33
N ASN A 468 15.84 10.63 0.65
CA ASN A 468 17.24 10.93 0.42
C ASN A 468 18.00 9.61 0.19
N PRO A 469 18.58 9.35 -1.00
CA PRO A 469 19.18 8.07 -1.36
C PRO A 469 20.38 7.74 -0.48
N GLN A 470 21.17 8.75 -0.07
CA GLN A 470 22.37 8.52 0.74
C GLN A 470 22.01 8.12 2.18
N LEU A 471 20.98 8.73 2.74
CA LEU A 471 20.49 8.40 4.07
C LEU A 471 19.70 7.10 4.09
N LEU A 472 18.93 6.82 3.03
CA LEU A 472 18.24 5.55 2.88
C LEU A 472 19.22 4.37 2.83
N ALA A 473 20.33 4.52 2.11
CA ALA A 473 21.42 3.55 2.10
C ALA A 473 22.10 3.44 3.48
N ALA A 474 22.41 4.56 4.13
CA ALA A 474 23.07 4.56 5.44
C ALA A 474 22.21 3.91 6.56
N ASP A 475 20.88 4.02 6.47
CA ASP A 475 19.90 3.38 7.36
C ASP A 475 19.65 1.89 7.00
N GLY A 476 20.36 1.37 5.99
CA GLY A 476 20.21 -0.01 5.53
C GLY A 476 18.81 -0.30 4.99
N TYR A 477 18.16 0.70 4.40
CA TYR A 477 16.82 0.61 3.85
C TYR A 477 15.74 0.17 4.87
N THR A 478 15.97 0.44 6.16
CA THR A 478 15.01 0.12 7.23
C THR A 478 13.65 0.77 6.99
N ALA A 479 13.59 1.98 6.44
CA ALA A 479 12.32 2.62 6.08
C ALA A 479 11.50 1.84 5.03
N VAL A 480 12.15 1.20 4.05
CA VAL A 480 11.46 0.34 3.06
C VAL A 480 10.91 -0.90 3.76
N ARG A 481 11.72 -1.52 4.63
CA ARG A 481 11.34 -2.69 5.43
C ARG A 481 10.14 -2.41 6.33
N ASP A 482 10.15 -1.32 7.08
CA ASP A 482 9.10 -0.96 8.04
C ASP A 482 7.76 -0.67 7.31
N MET A 483 7.83 -0.07 6.13
CA MET A 483 6.67 0.14 5.25
C MET A 483 6.06 -1.21 4.81
N LEU A 484 6.88 -2.16 4.33
CA LEU A 484 6.42 -3.48 3.89
C LEU A 484 5.76 -4.26 5.04
N ARG A 485 6.33 -4.21 6.24
CA ARG A 485 5.77 -4.88 7.42
C ARG A 485 4.40 -4.34 7.82
N THR A 486 4.17 -3.04 7.62
CA THR A 486 2.86 -2.42 7.88
C THR A 486 1.83 -2.89 6.85
N ALA A 487 2.17 -2.85 5.56
CA ALA A 487 1.32 -3.37 4.50
C ALA A 487 0.97 -4.86 4.71
N ALA A 488 1.91 -5.64 5.26
CA ALA A 488 1.73 -7.06 5.54
C ALA A 488 0.73 -7.41 6.66
N ALA A 489 0.24 -6.44 7.44
CA ALA A 489 -0.50 -6.68 8.69
C ALA A 489 -1.75 -7.59 8.57
N GLY A 490 -2.37 -7.67 7.38
CA GLY A 490 -3.42 -8.62 7.03
C GLY A 490 -3.35 -9.13 5.59
N ALA A 491 -2.24 -8.88 4.90
CA ALA A 491 -2.11 -9.19 3.49
C ALA A 491 -1.81 -10.67 3.22
N GLY A 492 -2.26 -11.15 2.06
CA GLY A 492 -1.74 -12.33 1.37
C GLY A 492 -0.79 -11.98 0.23
N ALA A 493 -0.87 -10.77 -0.31
CA ALA A 493 0.14 -10.17 -1.19
C ALA A 493 0.18 -8.65 -1.02
N ILE A 494 1.26 -8.01 -1.47
CA ILE A 494 1.43 -6.57 -1.45
C ILE A 494 1.48 -6.08 -2.91
N SER A 495 0.69 -5.06 -3.22
CA SER A 495 0.78 -4.31 -4.48
C SER A 495 1.69 -3.09 -4.29
N ILE A 496 2.55 -2.84 -5.28
CA ILE A 496 3.32 -1.61 -5.43
C ILE A 496 3.05 -1.12 -6.86
N GLU A 497 2.42 0.05 -6.98
CA GLU A 497 2.19 0.66 -8.29
C GLU A 497 3.53 0.89 -8.99
N ARG A 498 3.69 0.37 -10.22
CA ARG A 498 4.93 0.39 -11.00
C ARG A 498 6.15 0.03 -10.15
N PHE A 499 6.36 -1.27 -9.89
CA PHE A 499 7.44 -1.81 -9.04
C PHE A 499 8.80 -1.10 -9.19
N SER A 500 9.22 -0.81 -10.43
CA SER A 500 10.47 -0.09 -10.75
C SER A 500 10.53 1.35 -10.21
N SER A 501 9.39 2.01 -10.04
CA SER A 501 9.26 3.38 -9.55
C SER A 501 9.68 3.54 -8.07
N LEU A 502 9.74 2.44 -7.31
CA LEU A 502 10.22 2.52 -5.93
C LEU A 502 11.73 2.77 -5.90
N GLY A 503 12.47 2.14 -6.81
CA GLY A 503 13.93 2.23 -6.91
C GLY A 503 14.44 3.35 -7.82
N ARG A 504 13.68 3.76 -8.84
CA ARG A 504 14.01 4.87 -9.74
C ARG A 504 12.84 5.81 -9.89
N GLN A 505 13.05 7.11 -9.68
CA GLN A 505 11.98 8.10 -9.65
C GLN A 505 12.29 9.29 -10.54
N ARG A 506 11.26 9.91 -11.12
CA ARG A 506 11.39 11.21 -11.80
C ARG A 506 11.23 12.31 -10.75
N TRP A 507 12.25 13.15 -10.57
CA TRP A 507 12.24 14.25 -9.61
C TRP A 507 12.33 15.60 -10.30
N ALA A 508 11.60 16.57 -9.77
CA ALA A 508 11.70 17.98 -10.12
C ALA A 508 11.94 18.81 -8.86
N VAL A 509 12.61 19.95 -9.00
CA VAL A 509 12.61 20.97 -7.95
C VAL A 509 11.19 21.54 -7.84
N THR A 510 10.74 21.83 -6.62
CA THR A 510 9.43 22.49 -6.39
C THR A 510 9.32 23.75 -7.23
N ASP A 511 8.14 23.98 -7.80
CA ASP A 511 7.83 25.08 -8.72
C ASP A 511 8.60 25.08 -10.06
N ALA A 512 9.34 24.01 -10.38
CA ALA A 512 9.97 23.86 -11.70
C ALA A 512 8.92 23.67 -12.81
N GLU A 513 9.29 24.05 -14.04
CA GLU A 513 8.49 23.79 -15.24
C GLU A 513 8.19 22.29 -15.42
N GLU A 514 7.10 21.96 -16.11
CA GLU A 514 6.59 20.58 -16.20
C GLU A 514 7.60 19.58 -16.77
N ASP A 515 8.37 19.99 -17.78
CA ASP A 515 9.40 19.17 -18.42
C ASP A 515 10.78 19.23 -17.71
N ALA A 516 10.89 19.95 -16.59
CA ALA A 516 12.14 20.17 -15.86
C ALA A 516 12.33 19.14 -14.74
N TRP A 517 12.65 17.89 -15.14
CA TRP A 517 12.87 16.78 -14.22
C TRP A 517 14.11 15.93 -14.59
N ALA A 518 14.59 15.13 -13.63
CA ALA A 518 15.63 14.12 -13.85
C ALA A 518 15.22 12.78 -13.23
N GLU A 519 15.70 11.68 -13.79
CA GLU A 519 15.56 10.37 -13.14
C GLU A 519 16.61 10.23 -12.03
N VAL A 520 16.21 9.71 -10.87
CA VAL A 520 17.06 9.51 -9.71
C VAL A 520 16.96 8.08 -9.22
N ASP A 521 18.12 7.44 -9.03
CA ASP A 521 18.25 6.09 -8.50
C ASP A 521 18.38 6.13 -6.97
N LEU A 522 17.45 5.47 -6.27
CA LEU A 522 17.42 5.36 -4.81
C LEU A 522 18.20 4.15 -4.28
N GLY A 523 18.97 3.51 -5.14
CA GLY A 523 19.61 2.22 -4.89
C GLY A 523 18.65 1.09 -5.23
N SER A 524 18.20 1.07 -6.48
CA SER A 524 17.31 0.06 -7.06
C SER A 524 17.71 -1.38 -6.70
N GLU A 525 18.98 -1.75 -6.82
CA GLU A 525 19.48 -3.08 -6.44
C GLU A 525 19.25 -3.40 -4.95
N ALA A 526 19.46 -2.42 -4.07
CA ALA A 526 19.27 -2.60 -2.64
C ALA A 526 17.79 -2.66 -2.25
N ILE A 527 16.94 -1.87 -2.92
CA ILE A 527 15.48 -1.94 -2.76
C ILE A 527 14.99 -3.32 -3.22
N ASP A 528 15.44 -3.83 -4.37
CA ASP A 528 15.10 -5.16 -4.87
C ASP A 528 15.58 -6.27 -3.91
N ALA A 529 16.74 -6.10 -3.28
CA ALA A 529 17.25 -7.00 -2.26
C ALA A 529 16.32 -7.03 -1.02
N VAL A 530 15.89 -5.85 -0.54
CA VAL A 530 14.95 -5.72 0.57
C VAL A 530 13.58 -6.32 0.24
N LEU A 531 13.05 -6.06 -0.96
CA LEU A 531 11.78 -6.60 -1.40
C LEU A 531 11.81 -8.13 -1.47
N ALA A 532 12.86 -8.71 -2.06
CA ALA A 532 13.02 -10.16 -2.12
C ALA A 532 13.15 -10.79 -0.72
N LEU A 533 13.92 -10.16 0.18
CA LEU A 533 14.12 -10.64 1.55
C LEU A 533 12.83 -10.56 2.38
N GLU A 534 12.11 -9.45 2.33
CA GLU A 534 10.85 -9.31 3.08
C GLU A 534 9.72 -10.15 2.46
N SER A 535 9.71 -10.36 1.13
CA SER A 535 8.81 -11.32 0.49
C SER A 535 9.01 -12.75 1.03
N GLU A 536 10.25 -13.21 1.14
CA GLU A 536 10.58 -14.52 1.75
C GLU A 536 10.17 -14.58 3.23
N ARG A 537 10.50 -13.56 4.02
CA ARG A 537 10.24 -13.54 5.47
C ARG A 537 8.77 -13.46 5.83
N LEU A 538 8.01 -12.65 5.09
CA LEU A 538 6.60 -12.45 5.31
C LEU A 538 5.77 -13.56 4.65
N GLY A 539 6.35 -14.29 3.70
CA GLY A 539 5.67 -15.29 2.90
C GLY A 539 4.59 -14.68 1.99
N LEU A 540 4.85 -13.50 1.43
CA LEU A 540 3.90 -12.72 0.63
C LEU A 540 4.45 -12.43 -0.76
N ASP A 541 3.58 -12.44 -1.77
CA ASP A 541 3.95 -11.97 -3.11
C ASP A 541 4.03 -10.45 -3.09
N ILE A 542 4.97 -9.90 -3.85
CA ILE A 542 5.02 -8.48 -4.17
C ILE A 542 4.65 -8.36 -5.64
N LEU A 543 3.57 -7.65 -5.90
CA LEU A 543 2.91 -7.57 -7.19
C LEU A 543 2.92 -6.13 -7.69
N SER A 544 2.85 -5.98 -9.00
CA SER A 544 2.52 -4.74 -9.69
C SER A 544 1.06 -4.78 -10.14
N THR A 545 0.40 -3.63 -10.23
CA THR A 545 -0.92 -3.51 -10.90
C THR A 545 -0.73 -2.72 -12.17
N THR A 546 -1.24 -3.22 -13.30
CA THR A 546 -1.19 -2.49 -14.57
C THR A 546 -2.50 -2.60 -15.32
N SER A 547 -2.93 -1.46 -15.87
CA SER A 547 -4.09 -1.34 -16.71
C SER A 547 -3.79 -1.71 -18.16
N VAL A 548 -4.69 -2.41 -18.82
CA VAL A 548 -4.51 -2.75 -20.26
C VAL A 548 -4.44 -1.50 -21.16
N TRP A 549 -4.91 -0.34 -20.69
CA TRP A 549 -4.90 0.89 -21.47
C TRP A 549 -3.55 1.62 -21.43
N GLU A 550 -2.73 1.39 -20.40
CA GLU A 550 -1.57 2.23 -20.09
C GLU A 550 -0.27 1.72 -20.71
N ASP A 551 -0.11 0.39 -20.81
CA ASP A 551 1.13 -0.23 -21.27
C ASP A 551 0.83 -1.23 -22.39
N PRO A 552 0.88 -0.79 -23.66
CA PRO A 552 0.69 -1.68 -24.80
C PRO A 552 1.71 -2.82 -24.80
N GLU A 553 2.98 -2.60 -24.48
CA GLU A 553 4.00 -3.66 -24.53
C GLU A 553 3.69 -4.77 -23.51
N LEU A 554 3.38 -4.39 -22.28
CA LEU A 554 2.97 -5.32 -21.25
C LEU A 554 1.63 -5.99 -21.60
N ARG A 555 0.67 -5.26 -22.18
CA ARG A 555 -0.59 -5.83 -22.71
C ARG A 555 -0.31 -6.93 -23.73
N HIS A 556 0.55 -6.68 -24.72
CA HIS A 556 0.94 -7.69 -25.71
C HIS A 556 1.66 -8.88 -25.07
N SER A 557 2.48 -8.64 -24.04
CA SER A 557 3.14 -9.72 -23.29
C SER A 557 2.16 -10.61 -22.52
N PHE A 558 0.98 -10.09 -22.14
CA PHE A 558 -0.08 -10.95 -21.61
C PHE A 558 -0.74 -11.78 -22.69
N ALA A 559 -0.86 -11.27 -23.92
CA ALA A 559 -1.46 -12.01 -25.03
C ALA A 559 -0.56 -13.17 -25.51
N ASP A 560 0.77 -12.97 -25.51
CA ASP A 560 1.74 -14.00 -25.93
C ASP A 560 2.26 -14.88 -24.78
N GLY A 561 1.93 -14.54 -23.53
CA GLY A 561 2.31 -15.28 -22.33
C GLY A 561 3.69 -14.98 -21.77
N THR A 562 4.37 -13.94 -22.24
CA THR A 562 5.70 -13.52 -21.75
C THR A 562 5.64 -12.55 -20.57
N ALA A 563 4.46 -12.06 -20.19
CA ALA A 563 4.28 -11.14 -19.06
C ALA A 563 4.87 -11.69 -17.75
N PRO A 564 5.42 -10.80 -16.89
CA PRO A 564 5.83 -11.16 -15.54
C PRO A 564 4.66 -11.76 -14.74
N VAL A 565 4.95 -12.82 -13.99
CA VAL A 565 3.95 -13.47 -13.12
C VAL A 565 3.51 -12.58 -11.95
N GLU A 566 4.32 -11.58 -11.60
CA GLU A 566 4.13 -10.63 -10.50
C GLU A 566 3.30 -9.40 -10.92
N THR A 567 2.34 -9.57 -11.83
CA THR A 567 1.49 -8.48 -12.31
C THR A 567 0.01 -8.84 -12.25
N ILE A 568 -0.78 -7.91 -11.70
CA ILE A 568 -2.23 -7.89 -11.72
C ILE A 568 -2.69 -7.10 -12.94
N ALA A 569 -3.30 -7.80 -13.90
CA ALA A 569 -3.92 -7.15 -15.05
C ALA A 569 -5.31 -6.64 -14.67
N VAL A 570 -5.61 -5.38 -14.99
CA VAL A 570 -6.91 -4.76 -14.75
C VAL A 570 -7.40 -4.00 -15.99
N LEU A 571 -8.71 -3.81 -16.10
CA LEU A 571 -9.28 -2.83 -17.05
C LEU A 571 -9.25 -1.44 -16.43
N THR A 572 -9.74 -1.30 -15.21
CA THR A 572 -9.65 -0.05 -14.46
C THR A 572 -9.22 -0.37 -13.04
N SER A 573 -8.56 0.59 -12.39
CA SER A 573 -8.29 0.55 -10.96
C SER A 573 -9.04 1.69 -10.28
N PRO A 574 -9.05 1.76 -8.92
CA PRO A 574 -9.69 2.86 -8.21
C PRO A 574 -9.12 4.27 -8.50
N THR A 575 -7.98 4.40 -9.18
CA THR A 575 -7.44 5.70 -9.64
C THR A 575 -7.96 6.12 -11.01
N HIS A 576 -8.57 5.19 -11.75
CA HIS A 576 -9.08 5.42 -13.10
C HIS A 576 -10.51 5.95 -13.09
N THR A 577 -10.91 6.55 -14.21
CA THR A 577 -12.33 6.75 -14.52
C THR A 577 -12.98 5.38 -14.75
N PRO A 578 -14.16 5.09 -14.14
CA PRO A 578 -14.87 3.83 -14.32
C PRO A 578 -15.11 3.49 -15.79
N LEU A 579 -15.08 2.20 -16.12
CA LEU A 579 -14.99 1.74 -17.50
C LEU A 579 -16.14 2.22 -18.38
N ALA A 580 -17.37 2.22 -17.85
CA ALA A 580 -18.56 2.69 -18.57
C ALA A 580 -18.47 4.17 -18.99
N SER A 581 -17.80 4.99 -18.18
CA SER A 581 -17.52 6.40 -18.46
C SER A 581 -16.28 6.54 -19.35
N TYR A 582 -15.24 5.74 -19.09
CA TYR A 582 -13.98 5.78 -19.82
C TYR A 582 -14.14 5.42 -21.31
N ILE A 583 -14.87 4.37 -21.68
CA ILE A 583 -15.13 4.05 -23.10
C ILE A 583 -15.97 5.12 -23.82
N ASN A 584 -16.60 6.01 -23.07
CA ASN A 584 -17.38 7.14 -23.56
C ASN A 584 -16.62 8.48 -23.51
N LEU A 585 -15.30 8.49 -23.29
CA LEU A 585 -14.50 9.72 -23.16
C LEU A 585 -14.88 10.59 -21.95
N GLY A 586 -15.55 10.00 -20.96
CA GLY A 586 -16.04 10.71 -19.78
C GLY A 586 -14.93 11.29 -18.89
N ASP A 587 -13.71 10.72 -18.94
CA ASP A 587 -12.53 11.27 -18.28
C ASP A 587 -12.08 12.60 -18.91
N ILE A 588 -12.10 12.70 -20.24
CA ILE A 588 -11.79 13.94 -20.97
C ILE A 588 -12.90 14.97 -20.75
N GLU A 589 -14.17 14.57 -20.83
CA GLU A 589 -15.30 15.46 -20.58
C GLU A 589 -15.30 15.99 -19.14
N ALA A 590 -15.02 15.13 -18.17
CA ALA A 590 -14.93 15.50 -16.77
C ALA A 590 -13.75 16.45 -16.53
N ALA A 591 -12.54 16.12 -17.00
CA ALA A 591 -11.39 17.00 -16.88
C ALA A 591 -11.64 18.37 -17.56
N GLN A 592 -12.28 18.40 -18.73
CA GLN A 592 -12.67 19.66 -19.40
C GLN A 592 -13.65 20.48 -18.55
N LYS A 593 -14.70 19.84 -18.02
CA LYS A 593 -15.71 20.48 -17.17
C LYS A 593 -15.07 21.10 -15.92
N HIS A 594 -14.07 20.43 -15.36
CA HIS A 594 -13.34 20.86 -14.17
C HIS A 594 -12.13 21.76 -14.49
N LYS A 595 -11.89 22.09 -15.77
CA LYS A 595 -10.76 22.90 -16.25
C LYS A 595 -9.40 22.32 -15.85
N ALA A 596 -9.31 20.99 -15.93
CA ALA A 596 -8.15 20.19 -15.56
C ALA A 596 -7.52 19.50 -16.78
N LEU A 597 -7.71 20.06 -17.98
CA LEU A 597 -7.02 19.63 -19.19
C LEU A 597 -6.02 20.69 -19.60
N ASP A 598 -4.79 20.25 -19.83
CA ASP A 598 -3.75 21.04 -20.46
C ASP A 598 -3.60 20.61 -21.93
N GLY A 599 -3.62 21.58 -22.85
CA GLY A 599 -3.49 21.33 -24.29
C GLY A 599 -4.79 21.45 -25.10
N ASP A 600 -4.73 21.05 -26.37
CA ASP A 600 -5.87 21.11 -27.28
C ASP A 600 -6.82 19.93 -27.04
N VAL A 601 -8.00 20.22 -26.49
CA VAL A 601 -9.04 19.23 -26.19
C VAL A 601 -9.41 18.40 -27.41
N HIS A 602 -9.43 18.98 -28.61
CA HIS A 602 -9.77 18.22 -29.82
C HIS A 602 -8.73 17.15 -30.13
N GLN A 603 -7.44 17.48 -29.99
CA GLN A 603 -6.35 16.55 -30.19
C GLN A 603 -6.36 15.45 -29.13
N LEU A 604 -6.44 15.83 -27.85
CA LEU A 604 -6.53 14.88 -26.73
C LEU A 604 -7.71 13.91 -26.88
N THR A 605 -8.87 14.42 -27.28
CA THR A 605 -10.06 13.59 -27.53
C THR A 605 -9.84 12.62 -28.69
N SER A 606 -9.19 13.06 -29.77
CA SER A 606 -8.87 12.23 -30.93
C SER A 606 -7.88 11.12 -30.59
N ASP A 607 -6.84 11.44 -29.81
CA ASP A 607 -5.80 10.49 -29.40
C ASP A 607 -6.36 9.46 -28.43
N ALA A 608 -7.08 9.91 -27.40
CA ALA A 608 -7.78 9.03 -26.47
C ALA A 608 -8.76 8.08 -27.18
N ARG A 609 -9.50 8.59 -28.18
CA ARG A 609 -10.40 7.78 -29.00
C ARG A 609 -9.66 6.71 -29.78
N THR A 610 -8.53 7.06 -30.39
CA THR A 610 -7.72 6.13 -31.18
C THR A 610 -7.15 5.03 -30.30
N ALA A 611 -6.50 5.38 -29.19
CA ALA A 611 -5.90 4.44 -28.26
C ALA A 611 -6.93 3.46 -27.66
N ARG A 612 -8.11 3.94 -27.26
CA ARG A 612 -9.18 3.08 -26.73
C ARG A 612 -9.76 2.16 -27.79
N GLN A 613 -9.89 2.65 -29.02
CA GLN A 613 -10.40 1.86 -30.12
C GLN A 613 -9.47 0.71 -30.51
N GLU A 614 -8.15 0.85 -30.30
CA GLU A 614 -7.20 -0.25 -30.50
C GLU A 614 -7.51 -1.42 -29.56
N VAL A 615 -7.66 -1.18 -28.26
CA VAL A 615 -7.99 -2.22 -27.27
C VAL A 615 -9.36 -2.84 -27.56
N LEU A 616 -10.37 -2.05 -27.94
CA LEU A 616 -11.69 -2.59 -28.31
C LEU A 616 -11.61 -3.49 -29.56
N LYS A 617 -10.76 -3.15 -30.54
CA LYS A 617 -10.53 -3.99 -31.72
C LYS A 617 -9.82 -5.28 -31.35
N GLU A 618 -8.79 -5.23 -30.50
CA GLU A 618 -8.12 -6.44 -29.98
C GLU A 618 -9.14 -7.36 -29.27
N ALA A 619 -10.01 -6.80 -28.44
CA ALA A 619 -11.07 -7.54 -27.78
C ALA A 619 -12.07 -8.16 -28.77
N ALA A 620 -12.42 -7.45 -29.86
CA ALA A 620 -13.27 -7.99 -30.91
C ALA A 620 -12.58 -9.10 -31.73
N GLU A 621 -11.27 -8.99 -31.98
CA GLU A 621 -10.47 -10.00 -32.68
C GLU A 621 -10.38 -11.31 -31.87
N LEU A 622 -10.36 -11.21 -30.54
CA LEU A 622 -10.45 -12.36 -29.62
C LEU A 622 -11.89 -12.84 -29.36
N GLY A 623 -12.88 -12.24 -30.05
CA GLY A 623 -14.29 -12.61 -29.96
C GLY A 623 -14.98 -12.22 -28.66
N ALA A 624 -14.36 -11.36 -27.84
CA ALA A 624 -14.94 -10.84 -26.61
C ALA A 624 -15.94 -9.69 -26.85
N LEU A 625 -15.84 -9.03 -28.02
CA LEU A 625 -16.76 -8.00 -28.48
C LEU A 625 -17.23 -8.28 -29.91
N ALA A 626 -18.41 -7.79 -30.27
CA ALA A 626 -18.84 -7.73 -31.66
C ALA A 626 -18.06 -6.63 -32.42
N PRO A 627 -17.82 -6.77 -33.74
CA PRO A 627 -17.20 -5.71 -34.54
C PRO A 627 -17.94 -4.37 -34.51
N THR A 628 -19.24 -4.37 -34.19
CA THR A 628 -20.06 -3.17 -34.02
C THR A 628 -19.83 -2.46 -32.68
N GLU A 629 -19.22 -3.12 -31.71
CA GLU A 629 -18.97 -2.63 -30.35
C GLU A 629 -17.58 -1.98 -30.20
N THR A 630 -16.83 -1.80 -31.29
CA THR A 630 -15.50 -1.20 -31.28
C THR A 630 -15.50 0.33 -31.43
N MET A 631 -16.65 0.97 -31.21
CA MET A 631 -16.82 2.42 -31.29
C MET A 631 -16.62 3.05 -29.91
N VAL A 632 -16.03 4.25 -29.86
CA VAL A 632 -15.72 4.99 -28.63
C VAL A 632 -16.48 6.32 -28.61
N GLY A 633 -17.03 6.71 -27.45
CA GLY A 633 -17.61 8.05 -27.22
C GLY A 633 -19.09 8.24 -27.50
N THR A 634 -19.81 7.23 -27.99
CA THR A 634 -21.27 7.31 -28.29
C THR A 634 -21.98 5.99 -28.00
N ILE A 635 -21.73 5.40 -26.83
CA ILE A 635 -22.29 4.11 -26.44
C ILE A 635 -23.42 4.36 -25.44
N ASP A 636 -24.67 4.32 -25.93
CA ASP A 636 -25.88 4.58 -25.13
C ASP A 636 -26.09 3.51 -24.05
N GLU A 637 -25.82 2.25 -24.38
CA GLU A 637 -25.85 1.11 -23.46
C GLU A 637 -24.43 0.56 -23.29
N PRO A 638 -23.64 1.04 -22.31
CA PRO A 638 -22.23 0.66 -22.17
C PRO A 638 -22.03 -0.77 -21.63
N TRP A 639 -23.05 -1.35 -20.99
CA TRP A 639 -22.93 -2.62 -20.27
C TRP A 639 -22.45 -3.81 -21.13
N PRO A 640 -22.96 -4.05 -22.37
CA PRO A 640 -22.45 -5.11 -23.23
C PRO A 640 -20.94 -4.97 -23.50
N VAL A 641 -20.46 -3.75 -23.71
CA VAL A 641 -19.03 -3.46 -23.94
C VAL A 641 -18.22 -3.68 -22.67
N VAL A 642 -18.71 -3.23 -21.51
CA VAL A 642 -18.07 -3.47 -20.20
C VAL A 642 -17.93 -4.96 -19.92
N ALA A 643 -19.00 -5.74 -20.12
CA ALA A 643 -18.99 -7.19 -19.90
C ALA A 643 -18.08 -7.92 -20.90
N GLY A 644 -18.09 -7.51 -22.18
CA GLY A 644 -17.19 -8.04 -23.20
C GLY A 644 -15.72 -7.74 -22.89
N LEU A 645 -15.40 -6.53 -22.40
CA LEU A 645 -14.04 -6.21 -21.96
C LEU A 645 -13.58 -7.04 -20.75
N HIS A 646 -14.47 -7.41 -19.82
CA HIS A 646 -14.12 -8.36 -18.75
C HIS A 646 -13.91 -9.79 -19.28
N THR A 647 -14.58 -10.16 -20.37
CA THR A 647 -14.30 -11.40 -21.10
C THR A 647 -12.91 -11.35 -21.74
N TYR A 648 -12.56 -10.23 -22.38
CA TYR A 648 -11.22 -9.98 -22.92
C TYR A 648 -10.14 -10.05 -21.83
N LEU A 649 -10.36 -9.40 -20.68
CA LEU A 649 -9.45 -9.49 -19.52
C LEU A 649 -9.24 -10.97 -19.11
N GLY A 650 -10.33 -11.75 -19.05
CA GLY A 650 -10.29 -13.18 -18.77
C GLY A 650 -9.55 -14.02 -19.82
N GLN A 651 -9.32 -13.52 -21.04
CA GLN A 651 -8.56 -14.21 -22.08
C GLN A 651 -7.05 -13.90 -22.02
N LEU A 652 -6.62 -12.86 -21.30
CA LEU A 652 -5.22 -12.47 -21.15
C LEU A 652 -4.45 -13.49 -20.29
N ASN A 653 -3.23 -13.88 -20.67
CA ASN A 653 -2.41 -14.83 -19.93
C ASN A 653 -1.69 -14.20 -18.72
N ALA A 654 -2.46 -13.52 -17.85
CA ALA A 654 -2.03 -13.01 -16.56
C ALA A 654 -2.34 -14.01 -15.44
N ALA A 655 -1.46 -14.09 -14.44
CA ALA A 655 -1.68 -14.91 -13.24
C ALA A 655 -2.75 -14.32 -12.33
N TYR A 656 -2.83 -12.98 -12.26
CA TYR A 656 -3.79 -12.24 -11.45
C TYR A 656 -4.66 -11.33 -12.34
N LEU A 657 -5.97 -11.52 -12.28
CA LEU A 657 -6.97 -10.70 -12.97
C LEU A 657 -7.79 -9.90 -11.95
N GLY A 658 -7.74 -8.57 -12.01
CA GLY A 658 -8.50 -7.70 -11.11
C GLY A 658 -9.70 -7.06 -11.79
N ALA A 659 -10.90 -7.29 -11.26
CA ALA A 659 -12.13 -6.62 -11.68
C ALA A 659 -12.46 -5.45 -10.74
N SER A 660 -12.56 -4.24 -11.27
CA SER A 660 -12.94 -3.07 -10.49
C SER A 660 -14.39 -3.19 -10.01
N LEU A 661 -14.61 -2.98 -8.71
CA LEU A 661 -15.97 -2.99 -8.15
C LEU A 661 -16.83 -1.87 -8.75
N MET A 662 -16.22 -0.75 -9.16
CA MET A 662 -16.89 0.35 -9.87
C MET A 662 -17.46 -0.10 -11.22
N ASP A 663 -16.72 -0.93 -11.95
CA ASP A 663 -17.15 -1.44 -13.24
C ASP A 663 -18.29 -2.45 -13.06
N ILE A 664 -18.22 -3.26 -12.01
CA ILE A 664 -19.23 -4.26 -11.65
C ILE A 664 -20.60 -3.64 -11.34
N VAL A 665 -20.61 -2.48 -10.67
CA VAL A 665 -21.86 -1.76 -10.35
C VAL A 665 -22.29 -0.80 -11.46
N GLY A 666 -21.48 -0.65 -12.52
CA GLY A 666 -21.76 0.28 -13.62
C GLY A 666 -21.60 1.75 -13.23
N GLN A 667 -20.74 2.06 -12.25
CA GLN A 667 -20.47 3.42 -11.83
C GLN A 667 -20.00 4.26 -13.02
N VAL A 668 -20.43 5.53 -13.08
CA VAL A 668 -20.00 6.49 -14.11
C VAL A 668 -19.15 7.62 -13.51
N ALA A 669 -19.46 8.01 -12.27
CA ALA A 669 -18.75 9.09 -11.59
C ALA A 669 -17.32 8.67 -11.25
N PRO A 670 -16.28 9.42 -11.68
CA PRO A 670 -14.91 9.09 -11.35
C PRO A 670 -14.62 9.33 -9.85
N PRO A 671 -13.92 8.42 -9.17
CA PRO A 671 -13.50 8.63 -7.78
C PRO A 671 -12.50 9.77 -7.64
N HIS A 672 -11.72 10.00 -8.70
CA HIS A 672 -10.70 11.03 -8.80
C HIS A 672 -10.66 11.63 -10.21
N ILE A 673 -10.53 12.95 -10.29
CA ILE A 673 -10.20 13.69 -11.51
C ILE A 673 -8.90 14.45 -11.21
N PRO A 674 -7.78 14.06 -11.85
CA PRO A 674 -6.54 14.82 -11.76
C PRO A 674 -6.78 16.29 -12.11
N GLY A 675 -6.21 17.20 -11.34
CA GLY A 675 -6.25 18.66 -11.58
C GLY A 675 -7.53 19.36 -11.18
N ALA A 676 -8.60 18.61 -10.85
CA ALA A 676 -9.88 19.22 -10.51
C ALA A 676 -9.86 20.00 -9.17
N GLY A 677 -8.87 19.75 -8.30
CA GLY A 677 -8.78 20.38 -6.98
C GLY A 677 -10.08 20.20 -6.18
N GLU A 678 -10.62 21.29 -5.63
CA GLU A 678 -11.88 21.28 -4.87
C GLU A 678 -13.16 21.23 -5.75
N SER A 679 -13.03 21.33 -7.08
CA SER A 679 -14.19 21.37 -7.96
C SER A 679 -14.87 20.01 -8.13
N HIS A 680 -14.18 18.91 -7.79
CA HIS A 680 -14.69 17.55 -7.71
C HIS A 680 -14.39 16.96 -6.32
N PRO A 681 -15.30 16.17 -5.70
CA PRO A 681 -15.04 15.52 -4.40
C PRO A 681 -14.09 14.32 -4.54
N ASN A 682 -12.85 14.59 -4.99
CA ASN A 682 -11.77 13.61 -5.12
C ASN A 682 -11.66 12.73 -3.87
N TRP A 683 -11.54 11.41 -4.08
CA TRP A 683 -11.35 10.40 -3.03
C TRP A 683 -12.45 10.37 -1.95
N SER A 684 -13.60 11.01 -2.25
CA SER A 684 -14.76 11.10 -1.35
C SER A 684 -16.03 10.61 -2.04
N VAL A 685 -15.94 10.15 -3.29
CA VAL A 685 -17.02 9.49 -4.01
C VAL A 685 -17.21 8.09 -3.42
N VAL A 686 -18.48 7.75 -3.18
CA VAL A 686 -18.90 6.46 -2.63
C VAL A 686 -19.25 5.51 -3.77
N LEU A 687 -19.27 4.20 -3.51
CA LEU A 687 -19.67 3.22 -4.53
C LEU A 687 -21.12 3.48 -4.96
N GLN A 688 -21.34 3.65 -6.27
CA GLN A 688 -22.62 4.00 -6.85
C GLN A 688 -22.92 3.21 -8.11
N ASP A 689 -24.21 2.94 -8.38
CA ASP A 689 -24.67 2.34 -9.62
C ASP A 689 -24.68 3.33 -10.79
N ALA A 690 -25.09 2.87 -11.97
CA ALA A 690 -25.26 3.69 -13.17
C ALA A 690 -26.27 4.85 -13.01
N ASN A 691 -27.16 4.79 -12.01
CA ASN A 691 -28.16 5.82 -11.70
C ASN A 691 -27.71 6.75 -10.56
N ALA A 692 -26.42 6.72 -10.20
CA ALA A 692 -25.86 7.46 -9.08
C ALA A 692 -26.57 7.18 -7.74
N GLN A 693 -27.09 5.96 -7.55
CA GLN A 693 -27.57 5.49 -6.26
C GLN A 693 -26.44 4.75 -5.54
N ALA A 694 -26.35 4.94 -4.21
CA ALA A 694 -25.36 4.23 -3.42
C ALA A 694 -25.61 2.72 -3.50
N VAL A 695 -24.54 1.94 -3.63
CA VAL A 695 -24.58 0.47 -3.57
C VAL A 695 -23.90 0.03 -2.28
N LEU A 696 -24.65 -0.68 -1.43
CA LEU A 696 -24.14 -1.24 -0.18
C LEU A 696 -23.65 -2.68 -0.38
N ILE A 697 -22.76 -3.16 0.49
CA ILE A 697 -22.22 -4.53 0.42
C ILE A 697 -23.35 -5.57 0.44
N GLU A 698 -24.36 -5.37 1.28
CA GLU A 698 -25.50 -6.27 1.42
C GLU A 698 -26.33 -6.40 0.13
N GLU A 699 -26.15 -5.48 -0.82
CA GLU A 699 -26.87 -5.45 -2.10
C GLU A 699 -26.05 -6.07 -3.25
N LEU A 700 -24.74 -6.29 -3.06
CA LEU A 700 -23.84 -6.75 -4.11
C LEU A 700 -24.25 -8.11 -4.69
N ASP A 701 -24.64 -9.06 -3.84
CA ASP A 701 -25.06 -10.39 -4.29
C ASP A 701 -26.27 -10.35 -5.22
N GLN A 702 -27.13 -9.35 -5.08
CA GLN A 702 -28.30 -9.19 -5.94
C GLN A 702 -28.00 -8.33 -7.17
N HIS A 703 -26.81 -7.70 -7.23
CA HIS A 703 -26.43 -6.87 -8.35
C HIS A 703 -26.14 -7.73 -9.59
N PRO A 704 -26.87 -7.56 -10.71
CA PRO A 704 -26.74 -8.43 -11.89
C PRO A 704 -25.34 -8.37 -12.49
N GLY A 705 -24.69 -7.21 -12.44
CA GLY A 705 -23.34 -7.04 -12.95
C GLY A 705 -22.29 -7.85 -12.20
N PHE A 706 -22.49 -8.06 -10.90
CA PHE A 706 -21.54 -8.85 -10.10
C PHE A 706 -21.61 -10.33 -10.46
N ALA A 707 -22.82 -10.88 -10.62
CA ALA A 707 -23.00 -12.27 -11.04
C ALA A 707 -22.40 -12.51 -12.43
N GLN A 708 -22.67 -11.61 -13.38
CA GLN A 708 -22.18 -11.75 -14.74
C GLN A 708 -20.65 -11.73 -14.81
N ILE A 709 -20.00 -10.70 -14.26
CA ILE A 709 -18.53 -10.56 -14.33
C ILE A 709 -17.83 -11.68 -13.56
N ALA A 710 -18.33 -12.04 -12.38
CA ALA A 710 -17.73 -13.10 -11.59
C ALA A 710 -17.83 -14.47 -12.27
N ASN A 711 -18.97 -14.79 -12.90
CA ASN A 711 -19.13 -16.02 -13.68
C ASN A 711 -18.15 -16.03 -14.87
N THR A 712 -18.07 -14.93 -15.63
CA THR A 712 -17.14 -14.79 -16.75
C THR A 712 -15.70 -15.05 -16.32
N LEU A 713 -15.22 -14.39 -15.26
CA LEU A 713 -13.82 -14.53 -14.83
C LEU A 713 -13.55 -15.91 -14.21
N SER A 714 -14.49 -16.47 -13.45
CA SER A 714 -14.37 -17.81 -12.88
C SER A 714 -14.28 -18.89 -13.96
N GLU A 715 -15.09 -18.79 -15.02
CA GLU A 715 -15.04 -19.71 -16.17
C GLU A 715 -13.70 -19.63 -16.92
N GLN A 716 -13.19 -18.41 -17.11
CA GLN A 716 -11.92 -18.15 -17.80
C GLN A 716 -10.70 -18.64 -17.00
N VAL A 717 -10.73 -18.46 -15.68
CA VAL A 717 -9.65 -18.91 -14.79
C VAL A 717 -9.66 -20.43 -14.60
N SER A 718 -10.84 -21.07 -14.57
CA SER A 718 -10.98 -22.53 -14.40
C SER A 718 -10.70 -23.34 -15.67
N GLY A 719 -10.29 -22.70 -16.76
CA GLY A 719 -9.89 -23.39 -18.00
C GLY A 719 -11.05 -24.00 -18.80
N GLY A 720 -12.25 -23.42 -18.76
CA GLY A 720 -13.36 -23.89 -19.58
C GLY A 720 -13.79 -25.34 -19.27
N LEU A 721 -13.65 -25.80 -18.03
CA LEU A 721 -14.43 -26.93 -17.55
C LEU A 721 -15.89 -26.47 -17.51
N ARG A 722 -16.64 -26.78 -18.57
CA ARG A 722 -18.09 -26.88 -18.50
C ARG A 722 -18.42 -27.72 -17.27
N LEU A 723 -18.89 -27.08 -16.20
CA LEU A 723 -19.83 -27.73 -15.31
C LEU A 723 -21.01 -28.11 -16.21
N GLU A 724 -21.04 -29.38 -16.64
CA GLU A 724 -22.31 -29.96 -17.08
C GLU A 724 -23.29 -29.65 -15.96
N ALA A 725 -24.27 -28.81 -16.28
CA ALA A 725 -25.39 -28.57 -15.41
C ALA A 725 -25.89 -29.93 -14.96
N THR A 726 -25.68 -30.27 -13.68
CA THR A 726 -26.41 -31.36 -13.06
C THR A 726 -27.88 -31.00 -13.24
N GLU A 727 -28.55 -31.73 -14.13
CA GLU A 727 -29.98 -31.63 -14.32
C GLU A 727 -30.65 -31.63 -12.94
N PRO A 728 -31.65 -30.75 -12.71
CA PRO A 728 -32.43 -30.86 -11.50
C PRO A 728 -33.07 -32.25 -11.53
N ALA A 729 -32.78 -33.07 -10.52
CA ALA A 729 -33.38 -34.39 -10.37
C ALA A 729 -34.91 -34.25 -10.38
N ALA A 730 -35.50 -34.51 -11.54
CA ALA A 730 -36.93 -34.66 -11.70
C ALA A 730 -37.32 -35.99 -11.05
N GLY A 731 -38.11 -35.94 -9.98
CA GLY A 731 -38.66 -37.17 -9.41
C GLY A 731 -39.17 -37.10 -7.98
N PHE A 732 -40.00 -36.12 -7.62
CA PHE A 732 -40.98 -36.33 -6.55
C PHE A 732 -42.39 -36.29 -7.15
N ALA A 733 -42.79 -37.42 -7.72
CA ALA A 733 -44.19 -37.74 -7.90
C ALA A 733 -44.74 -38.18 -6.54
N ALA A 734 -45.82 -37.51 -6.11
CA ALA A 734 -46.64 -37.95 -5.00
C ALA A 734 -47.22 -39.34 -5.33
N ASP A 735 -46.97 -40.31 -4.46
CA ASP A 735 -47.82 -41.50 -4.39
C ASP A 735 -48.37 -41.65 -2.98
N THR A 736 -49.69 -41.64 -2.93
CA THR A 736 -50.53 -41.79 -1.77
C THR A 736 -50.83 -43.27 -1.57
N GLY A 737 -50.42 -43.82 -0.43
CA GLY A 737 -51.18 -44.92 0.19
C GLY A 737 -50.41 -46.19 0.53
N SER A 738 -50.33 -46.41 1.84
CA SER A 738 -50.72 -47.66 2.50
C SER A 738 -49.73 -48.85 2.54
N THR A 739 -49.46 -49.21 3.81
CA THR A 739 -49.34 -50.55 4.42
C THR A 739 -48.01 -51.29 4.48
N ALA A 740 -47.80 -51.81 5.72
CA ALA A 740 -46.92 -52.89 6.18
C ALA A 740 -45.43 -52.51 6.31
N ALA A 741 -44.92 -52.28 7.52
CA ALA A 741 -44.60 -53.24 8.60
C ALA A 741 -43.17 -53.79 8.46
N ASP A 742 -42.49 -53.81 9.61
CA ASP A 742 -41.20 -54.45 9.92
C ASP A 742 -39.94 -53.77 9.33
N GLU A 743 -38.84 -53.54 10.04
CA GLU A 743 -38.43 -53.75 11.42
C GLU A 743 -37.13 -52.91 11.57
N LEU A 744 -37.04 -52.09 12.63
CA LEU A 744 -35.79 -51.50 13.11
C LEU A 744 -35.25 -52.41 14.20
N GLN A 745 -34.00 -52.87 14.08
CA GLN A 745 -33.24 -53.35 15.23
C GLN A 745 -31.81 -52.82 15.19
N ALA A 746 -31.58 -51.81 16.02
CA ALA A 746 -30.30 -51.57 16.67
C ALA A 746 -30.38 -52.13 18.10
N ASP A 747 -29.37 -52.96 18.37
CA ASP A 747 -28.68 -53.32 19.61
C ASP A 747 -29.20 -52.86 21.00
N ALA A 748 -29.07 -53.81 21.94
CA ALA A 748 -29.02 -53.74 23.41
C ALA A 748 -30.12 -52.95 24.16
N GLY A 749 -30.90 -53.52 25.08
CA GLY A 749 -30.67 -54.65 25.98
C GLY A 749 -30.88 -54.16 27.41
N GLU A 750 -32.04 -54.41 28.01
CA GLU A 750 -32.22 -54.27 29.46
C GLU A 750 -33.15 -55.35 30.02
N GLY A 751 -32.60 -56.17 30.93
CA GLY A 751 -33.33 -57.11 31.75
C GLY A 751 -33.82 -56.44 33.03
N ALA A 752 -35.15 -56.47 33.20
CA ALA A 752 -35.90 -56.63 34.44
C ALA A 752 -35.52 -55.80 35.69
N SER A 753 -36.46 -54.99 36.19
CA SER A 753 -37.40 -55.46 37.24
C SER A 753 -38.30 -54.35 37.81
N ARG A 754 -39.57 -54.74 38.05
CA ARG A 754 -40.51 -54.29 39.10
C ARG A 754 -40.55 -52.79 39.49
N SER A 755 -41.71 -52.16 39.31
CA SER A 755 -42.77 -52.13 40.33
C SER A 755 -44.00 -51.33 39.86
N GLU A 756 -45.17 -51.81 40.29
CA GLU A 756 -46.48 -51.21 40.08
C GLU A 756 -46.66 -49.90 40.86
N ARG A 757 -47.45 -48.96 40.31
CA ARG A 757 -48.78 -48.50 40.78
C ARG A 757 -48.98 -46.99 40.56
N GLN A 758 -50.14 -46.67 39.96
CA GLN A 758 -51.12 -45.62 40.33
C GLN A 758 -50.59 -44.16 40.46
N THR A 759 -51.23 -43.09 39.99
CA THR A 759 -52.61 -42.81 39.56
C THR A 759 -52.66 -41.32 39.15
N THR A 760 -53.69 -40.96 38.36
CA THR A 760 -54.36 -39.64 38.27
C THR A 760 -53.54 -38.45 37.73
N GLY A 761 -53.88 -37.84 36.59
CA GLY A 761 -55.05 -36.95 36.40
C GLY A 761 -54.54 -35.50 36.48
N SER A 762 -54.94 -34.49 35.72
CA SER A 762 -56.02 -34.24 34.78
C SER A 762 -55.81 -32.80 34.28
N THR A 763 -56.18 -32.50 33.02
CA THR A 763 -56.75 -31.23 32.50
C THR A 763 -55.97 -29.91 32.67
N ALA A 764 -55.50 -29.24 31.61
CA ALA A 764 -56.20 -28.62 30.46
C ALA A 764 -56.63 -27.15 30.70
N ALA A 765 -56.26 -26.31 29.72
CA ALA A 765 -57.01 -25.16 29.19
C ALA A 765 -57.16 -23.93 30.11
N SER A 766 -57.24 -22.68 29.67
CA SER A 766 -57.20 -22.04 28.34
C SER A 766 -57.26 -20.51 28.55
N ALA A 767 -56.73 -19.79 27.56
CA ALA A 767 -57.31 -18.60 26.93
C ALA A 767 -57.38 -17.22 27.63
N ARG A 768 -56.81 -16.23 26.90
CA ARG A 768 -57.35 -14.91 26.49
C ARG A 768 -57.58 -13.88 27.62
N THR A 769 -57.40 -12.57 27.48
CA THR A 769 -57.72 -11.61 26.39
C THR A 769 -57.08 -10.25 26.79
N ARG A 770 -56.49 -9.49 25.85
CA ARG A 770 -56.88 -8.13 25.34
C ARG A 770 -56.79 -6.89 26.26
N GLU A 771 -56.21 -5.84 25.67
CA GLU A 771 -56.55 -4.38 25.70
C GLU A 771 -56.51 -3.68 27.09
N GLU A 772 -56.13 -2.41 27.29
CA GLU A 772 -55.88 -1.22 26.46
C GLU A 772 -55.29 -0.11 27.38
N ASP A 773 -54.95 1.04 26.78
CA ASP A 773 -54.77 2.39 27.34
C ASP A 773 -53.48 2.72 28.13
N ARG A 774 -52.74 3.80 27.82
CA ARG A 774 -53.11 5.08 27.19
C ARG A 774 -51.93 5.79 26.54
#